data_AF-A0A9D7MK54-F1
#
_entry.id   AF-A0A9D7MK54-F1
#
_cell.length_a   1.000
_cell.length_b   1.000
_cell.length_c   1.000
_cell.angle_alpha   90.00
_cell.angle_beta   90.00
_cell.angle_gamma   90.00
#
_symmetry.space_group_name_H-M   'P 1'
#
loop_
_entity.id
_entity.type
_entity.pdbx_description
1 polymer ?
#
loop_
_entity_poly.entity_id
_entity_poly.type
_entity_poly.pdbx_seq_one_letter_code
_entity_poly.pdbx_strand_id
1 'polypeptide(L)'
;MTAGKNFIRSLNRNVAALLRLGMGKKSIGDFNTIQEAVNNLPADGGKICVLPGEHIANVVISDKRQIRITGCGEHSIVRPGPQQISTPVFLILNSQKIQIDQLTIVAFDGVGIEVADKRESKMFSDQITIKENTILAGIHAIYVHVQEDIGGDNNISISYNKIGMVDKAIGKAAIFSIADAVLIERNRIVVIAGPEGKDPDDPTDPNDPGNGDPFDPCFDRLKAYQLGFSINFQVFRFIRYILLYKPTGRSKKKYLTQGGIQIGGTSEKVSIRQNEIIGGKGNGITLGHVHEDDNQYLLKVKEKTLRYSPVYEIIIEENLIMQMGLSGISSLLSVERGESYVVVKDITIYRNTIKLCARQLPESAGENRNKSWAYGGVVLSDCSNGSIQENRIEDNGLILGAAICGIFVLHGEKLDFSANSIVNNGLPVVDEDVDVQRGNRGGIVVKSAFKAAGKNKLFGATRPSFDGVPAVKVHDNVVVQPHGFALYLMAFGPVSVVSNQFTSLGTDKTTPVSLLASAVFILNLGVSKDLLLLSFKNMGKAAPEDNKKKLSNQSAQKALIALQYLPNGKVMFSSNQTTLDMRSPLKNLGLSSQFIASLDDVAFNTNQSECAGLLAAEKKAITFDFVLVNTVLFGVTVRSNDNRFSDGVTLTLFSLASFGFMNTATGNQSTHCLITLGVKKAVNSNLVFDNTLCKDVKG
;
A
#
# COMPACT_ATOMS: atom_id res chain seq x y z
N MET A 1 58.23 -23.74 -4.81
CA MET A 1 58.59 -24.11 -6.19
C MET A 1 57.31 -24.63 -6.88
N THR A 2 56.39 -23.77 -7.34
CA THR A 2 56.28 -23.22 -8.71
C THR A 2 56.39 -24.26 -9.83
N ALA A 3 55.28 -24.94 -10.13
CA ALA A 3 54.93 -25.40 -11.49
C ALA A 3 53.44 -25.79 -11.49
N GLY A 4 52.63 -25.17 -12.37
CA GLY A 4 51.18 -25.42 -12.48
C GLY A 4 50.32 -24.17 -12.70
N LYS A 5 50.92 -22.98 -12.85
CA LYS A 5 50.27 -21.85 -13.51
C LYS A 5 50.50 -21.99 -15.02
N ASN A 6 49.43 -22.17 -15.79
CA ASN A 6 49.26 -21.90 -17.23
C ASN A 6 48.39 -22.97 -17.89
N PHE A 7 47.06 -22.87 -17.73
CA PHE A 7 46.13 -23.40 -18.72
C PHE A 7 44.82 -22.60 -18.69
N ILE A 8 44.89 -21.30 -18.92
CA ILE A 8 43.76 -20.62 -19.57
C ILE A 8 43.82 -21.13 -21.00
N ARG A 9 42.89 -22.02 -21.39
CA ARG A 9 42.71 -22.36 -22.80
C ARG A 9 42.49 -21.04 -23.54
N SER A 10 43.47 -20.68 -24.37
CA SER A 10 43.35 -19.65 -25.41
C SER A 10 42.21 -20.07 -26.35
N LEU A 11 40.99 -19.77 -25.93
CA LEU A 11 39.84 -19.72 -26.82
C LEU A 11 39.95 -18.40 -27.56
N ASN A 12 39.83 -18.48 -28.88
CA ASN A 12 39.79 -17.36 -29.81
C ASN A 12 39.10 -16.13 -29.23
N ARG A 13 39.59 -14.93 -29.58
CA ARG A 13 39.09 -13.59 -29.16
C ARG A 13 37.58 -13.32 -29.36
N ASN A 14 36.81 -14.29 -29.82
CA ASN A 14 35.37 -14.22 -30.06
C ASN A 14 34.54 -15.21 -29.19
N VAL A 15 35.11 -15.86 -28.18
CA VAL A 15 34.38 -16.80 -27.30
C VAL A 15 34.53 -16.38 -25.85
N ALA A 16 33.40 -16.14 -25.16
CA ALA A 16 33.37 -15.79 -23.74
C ALA A 16 34.11 -16.85 -22.90
N ALA A 17 34.97 -16.40 -21.97
CA ALA A 17 35.73 -17.31 -21.11
C ALA A 17 34.77 -18.12 -20.22
N LEU A 18 34.95 -19.46 -20.20
CA LEU A 18 34.18 -20.37 -19.36
C LEU A 18 35.10 -20.97 -18.30
N LEU A 19 34.81 -20.71 -17.03
CA LEU A 19 35.54 -21.25 -15.88
C LEU A 19 34.65 -22.20 -15.08
N ARG A 20 35.13 -23.41 -14.79
CA ARG A 20 34.45 -24.40 -13.93
C ARG A 20 35.02 -24.34 -12.52
N LEU A 21 34.17 -24.38 -11.51
CA LEU A 21 34.57 -24.36 -10.11
C LEU A 21 34.35 -25.69 -9.42
N GLY A 22 35.43 -26.27 -8.90
CA GLY A 22 35.40 -27.46 -8.06
C GLY A 22 35.53 -27.11 -6.58
N MET A 23 35.29 -28.09 -5.71
CA MET A 23 35.44 -27.94 -4.25
C MET A 23 36.81 -28.38 -3.71
N GLY A 24 37.77 -28.66 -4.58
CA GLY A 24 39.13 -29.12 -4.24
C GLY A 24 39.24 -30.52 -3.61
N LYS A 25 38.17 -31.03 -2.96
CA LYS A 25 38.13 -32.34 -2.27
C LYS A 25 37.25 -33.39 -2.97
N LYS A 26 36.11 -33.01 -3.55
CA LYS A 26 35.12 -33.92 -4.18
C LYS A 26 34.85 -33.65 -5.66
N SER A 27 35.18 -32.46 -6.16
CA SER A 27 35.09 -32.08 -7.57
C SER A 27 36.30 -31.21 -7.93
N ILE A 28 36.88 -31.46 -9.11
CA ILE A 28 38.02 -30.71 -9.64
C ILE A 28 37.48 -29.78 -10.72
N GLY A 29 37.67 -28.47 -10.53
CA GLY A 29 37.41 -27.43 -11.54
C GLY A 29 38.69 -26.67 -11.85
N ASP A 30 38.58 -25.66 -12.71
CA ASP A 30 39.70 -24.77 -13.07
C ASP A 30 40.17 -23.96 -11.85
N PHE A 31 39.28 -23.70 -10.88
CA PHE A 31 39.57 -23.06 -9.61
C PHE A 31 38.83 -23.74 -8.44
N ASN A 32 39.29 -23.48 -7.21
CA ASN A 32 38.73 -24.06 -5.97
C ASN A 32 37.89 -23.07 -5.15
N THR A 33 37.83 -21.78 -5.54
CA THR A 33 36.98 -20.77 -4.89
C THR A 33 36.37 -19.84 -5.94
N ILE A 34 35.15 -19.35 -5.67
CA ILE A 34 34.46 -18.43 -6.58
C ILE A 34 35.25 -17.12 -6.74
N GLN A 35 35.85 -16.60 -5.66
CA GLN A 35 36.64 -15.37 -5.70
C GLN A 35 37.87 -15.49 -6.63
N GLU A 36 38.56 -16.64 -6.59
CA GLU A 36 39.71 -16.87 -7.46
C GLU A 36 39.30 -16.90 -8.94
N ALA A 37 38.17 -17.52 -9.26
CA ALA A 37 37.64 -17.49 -10.63
C ALA A 37 37.27 -16.06 -11.07
N VAL A 38 36.62 -15.26 -10.21
CA VAL A 38 36.29 -13.85 -10.51
C VAL A 38 37.56 -13.01 -10.75
N ASN A 39 38.61 -13.23 -9.95
CA ASN A 39 39.88 -12.52 -10.07
C ASN A 39 40.62 -12.85 -11.37
N ASN A 40 40.47 -14.08 -11.89
CA ASN A 40 41.13 -14.55 -13.10
C ASN A 40 40.29 -14.40 -14.38
N LEU A 41 39.08 -13.82 -14.30
CA LEU A 41 38.31 -13.48 -15.50
C LEU A 41 39.00 -12.39 -16.33
N PRO A 42 38.94 -12.45 -17.67
CA PRO A 42 39.35 -11.36 -18.55
C PRO A 42 38.62 -10.05 -18.26
N ALA A 43 39.17 -8.93 -18.74
CA ALA A 43 38.56 -7.61 -18.60
C ALA A 43 37.18 -7.51 -19.30
N ASP A 44 36.95 -8.33 -20.34
CA ASP A 44 35.68 -8.42 -21.06
C ASP A 44 34.67 -9.38 -20.39
N GLY A 45 34.98 -9.88 -19.19
CA GLY A 45 34.11 -10.74 -18.41
C GLY A 45 34.16 -12.21 -18.81
N GLY A 46 33.10 -12.94 -18.48
CA GLY A 46 32.98 -14.37 -18.74
C GLY A 46 31.95 -15.07 -17.87
N LYS A 47 31.87 -16.39 -18.04
CA LYS A 47 30.92 -17.27 -17.35
C LYS A 47 31.65 -18.17 -16.36
N ILE A 48 31.19 -18.16 -15.12
CA ILE A 48 31.64 -19.03 -14.03
C ILE A 48 30.54 -20.07 -13.77
N CYS A 49 30.88 -21.36 -13.87
CA CYS A 49 29.98 -22.47 -13.58
C CYS A 49 30.34 -23.11 -12.23
N VAL A 50 29.44 -22.98 -11.26
CA VAL A 50 29.57 -23.53 -9.90
C VAL A 50 29.03 -24.96 -9.90
N LEU A 51 29.93 -25.95 -9.81
CA LEU A 51 29.56 -27.36 -9.83
C LEU A 51 28.73 -27.74 -8.58
N PRO A 52 27.96 -28.85 -8.64
CA PRO A 52 27.25 -29.37 -7.48
C PRO A 52 28.14 -29.53 -6.24
N GLY A 53 27.66 -29.05 -5.10
CA GLY A 53 28.36 -29.07 -3.83
C GLY A 53 28.12 -27.83 -2.98
N GLU A 54 28.81 -27.80 -1.84
CA GLU A 54 28.83 -26.70 -0.87
C GLU A 54 30.09 -25.83 -1.05
N HIS A 55 29.89 -24.57 -1.44
CA HIS A 55 30.94 -23.61 -1.71
C HIS A 55 30.96 -22.53 -0.64
N ILE A 56 32.08 -22.39 0.04
CA ILE A 56 32.28 -21.33 1.03
C ILE A 56 32.80 -20.09 0.30
N ALA A 57 32.04 -18.99 0.32
CA ALA A 57 32.42 -17.77 -0.37
C ALA A 57 31.75 -16.51 0.21
N ASN A 58 32.53 -15.44 0.24
CA ASN A 58 32.07 -14.05 0.38
C ASN A 58 32.66 -13.31 -0.82
N VAL A 59 31.97 -13.42 -1.96
CA VAL A 59 32.48 -13.02 -3.28
C VAL A 59 32.33 -11.51 -3.46
N VAL A 60 33.41 -10.83 -3.78
CA VAL A 60 33.41 -9.41 -4.15
C VAL A 60 33.67 -9.27 -5.64
N ILE A 61 32.71 -8.66 -6.34
CA ILE A 61 32.81 -8.27 -7.75
C ILE A 61 32.88 -6.74 -7.78
N SER A 62 34.09 -6.20 -7.88
CA SER A 62 34.31 -4.74 -7.90
C SER A 62 34.83 -4.30 -9.26
N ASP A 63 34.23 -3.25 -9.81
CA ASP A 63 34.68 -2.56 -11.03
C ASP A 63 34.84 -3.51 -12.23
N LYS A 64 33.94 -4.50 -12.33
CA LYS A 64 33.96 -5.55 -13.36
C LYS A 64 32.69 -5.48 -14.22
N ARG A 65 32.74 -6.14 -15.37
CA ARG A 65 31.61 -6.20 -16.30
C ARG A 65 31.43 -7.57 -16.96
N GLN A 66 30.20 -7.82 -17.43
CA GLN A 66 29.86 -8.98 -18.27
C GLN A 66 30.19 -10.33 -17.61
N ILE A 67 29.86 -10.46 -16.34
CA ILE A 67 30.11 -11.68 -15.56
C ILE A 67 28.79 -12.42 -15.34
N ARG A 68 28.76 -13.71 -15.67
CA ARG A 68 27.67 -14.60 -15.28
C ARG A 68 28.18 -15.68 -14.33
N ILE A 69 27.63 -15.74 -13.13
CA ILE A 69 27.88 -16.83 -12.17
C ILE A 69 26.62 -17.70 -12.14
N THR A 70 26.76 -18.97 -12.52
CA THR A 70 25.64 -19.90 -12.63
C THR A 70 25.93 -21.23 -11.94
N GLY A 71 24.93 -21.84 -11.31
CA GLY A 71 25.04 -23.12 -10.62
C GLY A 71 24.17 -24.24 -11.19
N CYS A 72 23.84 -25.22 -10.34
CA CYS A 72 22.97 -26.36 -10.64
C CYS A 72 21.73 -26.35 -9.72
N GLY A 73 21.20 -25.16 -9.41
CA GLY A 73 20.04 -24.96 -8.55
C GLY A 73 20.29 -25.42 -7.12
N GLU A 74 19.39 -26.29 -6.63
CA GLU A 74 19.41 -26.83 -5.26
C GLU A 74 20.69 -27.62 -4.93
N HIS A 75 21.44 -28.04 -5.95
CA HIS A 75 22.69 -28.78 -5.80
C HIS A 75 23.94 -27.92 -5.67
N SER A 76 23.89 -26.62 -5.99
CA SER A 76 25.03 -25.70 -5.86
C SER A 76 24.78 -24.71 -4.73
N ILE A 77 25.18 -25.09 -3.52
CA ILE A 77 24.97 -24.31 -2.30
C ILE A 77 26.16 -23.38 -2.08
N VAL A 78 25.92 -22.09 -1.91
CA VAL A 78 26.93 -21.07 -1.61
C VAL A 78 26.62 -20.41 -0.27
N ARG A 79 27.61 -20.33 0.62
CA ARG A 79 27.44 -19.80 1.98
C ARG A 79 28.66 -18.99 2.44
N PRO A 80 28.52 -18.09 3.42
CA PRO A 80 29.64 -17.31 3.90
C PRO A 80 30.67 -18.17 4.65
N GLY A 81 31.89 -17.65 4.74
CA GLY A 81 32.95 -18.18 5.60
C GLY A 81 32.61 -18.06 7.08
N PRO A 82 33.10 -18.98 7.94
CA PRO A 82 32.76 -19.00 9.37
C PRO A 82 33.18 -17.74 10.13
N GLN A 83 34.14 -16.97 9.60
CA GLN A 83 34.61 -15.71 10.19
C GLN A 83 33.88 -14.47 9.64
N GLN A 84 33.04 -14.65 8.62
CA GLN A 84 32.41 -13.58 7.82
C GLN A 84 30.90 -13.86 7.60
N ILE A 85 30.25 -14.49 8.59
CA ILE A 85 28.85 -14.96 8.49
C ILE A 85 27.82 -13.84 8.33
N SER A 86 28.16 -12.61 8.74
CA SER A 86 27.30 -11.44 8.64
C SER A 86 27.54 -10.61 7.38
N THR A 87 28.62 -10.86 6.64
CA THR A 87 28.89 -10.16 5.38
C THR A 87 28.15 -10.83 4.23
N PRO A 88 27.84 -10.10 3.14
CA PRO A 88 27.14 -10.66 1.99
C PRO A 88 27.83 -11.89 1.40
N VAL A 89 27.04 -12.83 0.85
CA VAL A 89 27.60 -13.96 0.09
C VAL A 89 28.13 -13.49 -1.26
N PHE A 90 27.38 -12.59 -1.91
CA PHE A 90 27.84 -11.85 -3.09
C PHE A 90 27.71 -10.35 -2.83
N LEU A 91 28.80 -9.63 -3.04
CA LEU A 91 28.86 -8.18 -3.01
C LEU A 91 29.27 -7.68 -4.40
N ILE A 92 28.36 -7.00 -5.07
CA ILE A 92 28.55 -6.39 -6.39
C ILE A 92 28.77 -4.90 -6.17
N LEU A 93 29.96 -4.41 -6.47
CA LEU A 93 30.36 -3.02 -6.33
C LEU A 93 30.63 -2.40 -7.69
N ASN A 94 29.97 -1.28 -8.00
CA ASN A 94 30.30 -0.45 -9.16
C ASN A 94 30.42 -1.27 -10.47
N SER A 95 29.55 -2.25 -10.69
CA SER A 95 29.77 -3.32 -11.70
C SER A 95 28.63 -3.40 -12.71
N GLN A 96 28.91 -3.79 -13.95
CA GLN A 96 27.90 -3.74 -15.03
C GLN A 96 27.64 -5.10 -15.66
N LYS A 97 26.39 -5.38 -16.07
CA LYS A 97 26.04 -6.63 -16.78
C LYS A 97 26.46 -7.88 -15.97
N ILE A 98 26.10 -7.90 -14.70
CA ILE A 98 26.39 -9.02 -13.80
C ILE A 98 25.13 -9.87 -13.65
N GLN A 99 25.29 -11.18 -13.83
CA GLN A 99 24.21 -12.14 -13.70
C GLN A 99 24.56 -13.21 -12.66
N ILE A 100 23.65 -13.44 -11.70
CA ILE A 100 23.74 -14.53 -10.72
C ILE A 100 22.49 -15.39 -10.87
N ASP A 101 22.66 -16.66 -11.24
CA ASP A 101 21.54 -17.57 -11.49
C ASP A 101 21.75 -19.03 -11.07
N GLN A 102 20.66 -19.72 -10.77
CA GLN A 102 20.63 -21.16 -10.50
C GLN A 102 21.56 -21.58 -9.34
N LEU A 103 21.57 -20.81 -8.26
CA LEU A 103 22.30 -21.12 -7.02
C LEU A 103 21.35 -21.24 -5.83
N THR A 104 21.76 -22.00 -4.82
CA THR A 104 21.20 -21.92 -3.47
C THR A 104 22.13 -21.09 -2.60
N ILE A 105 21.71 -19.89 -2.23
CA ILE A 105 22.50 -18.92 -1.47
C ILE A 105 22.01 -18.93 -0.02
N VAL A 106 22.92 -19.17 0.92
CA VAL A 106 22.60 -19.33 2.35
C VAL A 106 23.32 -18.27 3.17
N ALA A 107 22.57 -17.33 3.73
CA ALA A 107 23.04 -16.19 4.50
C ALA A 107 22.19 -15.99 5.78
N PHE A 108 22.11 -17.02 6.64
CA PHE A 108 21.22 -17.02 7.81
C PHE A 108 21.42 -15.87 8.80
N ASP A 109 22.57 -15.19 8.76
CA ASP A 109 22.94 -14.10 9.69
C ASP A 109 23.36 -12.83 8.97
N GLY A 110 23.12 -12.75 7.66
CA GLY A 110 23.61 -11.66 6.82
C GLY A 110 22.72 -11.43 5.61
N VAL A 111 23.34 -10.86 4.58
CA VAL A 111 22.72 -10.56 3.29
C VAL A 111 23.06 -11.65 2.28
N GLY A 112 22.10 -12.06 1.45
CA GLY A 112 22.36 -13.00 0.35
C GLY A 112 23.19 -12.35 -0.75
N ILE A 113 22.61 -11.38 -1.43
CA ILE A 113 23.26 -10.60 -2.50
C ILE A 113 23.12 -9.11 -2.18
N GLU A 114 24.24 -8.41 -2.19
CA GLU A 114 24.30 -6.96 -2.04
C GLU A 114 24.82 -6.32 -3.34
N VAL A 115 24.13 -5.28 -3.80
CA VAL A 115 24.55 -4.42 -4.92
C VAL A 115 24.70 -3.01 -4.37
N ALA A 116 25.89 -2.46 -4.44
CA ALA A 116 26.17 -1.15 -3.86
C ALA A 116 27.13 -0.34 -4.73
N ASP A 117 26.93 0.98 -4.76
CA ASP A 117 27.83 1.90 -5.45
C ASP A 117 28.56 2.84 -4.48
N LYS A 118 29.81 3.15 -4.81
CA LYS A 118 30.64 4.13 -4.09
C LYS A 118 30.72 5.43 -4.88
N ARG A 119 30.53 6.57 -4.20
CA ARG A 119 30.48 7.93 -4.83
C ARG A 119 31.71 8.29 -5.65
N GLU A 120 32.87 7.77 -5.26
CA GLU A 120 34.15 8.07 -5.92
C GLU A 120 34.38 7.22 -7.18
N SER A 121 33.48 6.30 -7.49
CA SER A 121 33.60 5.41 -8.65
C SER A 121 33.29 6.14 -9.97
N LYS A 122 33.97 5.71 -11.04
CA LYS A 122 33.66 6.10 -12.41
C LYS A 122 32.63 5.20 -13.09
N MET A 123 32.35 4.05 -12.47
CA MET A 123 31.40 3.05 -12.95
C MET A 123 30.33 2.82 -11.89
N PHE A 124 29.08 2.74 -12.32
CA PHE A 124 27.92 2.52 -11.48
C PHE A 124 27.28 1.18 -11.82
N SER A 125 26.56 0.62 -10.86
CA SER A 125 25.93 -0.66 -11.04
C SER A 125 24.76 -0.54 -12.01
N ASP A 126 24.86 -1.26 -13.14
CA ASP A 126 23.87 -1.26 -14.22
C ASP A 126 23.70 -2.67 -14.81
N GLN A 127 22.49 -3.01 -15.24
CA GLN A 127 22.15 -4.30 -15.86
C GLN A 127 22.50 -5.48 -14.96
N ILE A 128 22.08 -5.42 -13.70
CA ILE A 128 22.28 -6.50 -12.73
C ILE A 128 21.08 -7.45 -12.78
N THR A 129 21.32 -8.74 -13.02
CA THR A 129 20.29 -9.76 -13.10
C THR A 129 20.47 -10.82 -12.01
N ILE A 130 19.50 -10.93 -11.11
CA ILE A 130 19.45 -11.94 -10.05
C ILE A 130 18.23 -12.82 -10.32
N LYS A 131 18.45 -14.03 -10.84
CA LYS A 131 17.33 -14.87 -11.28
C LYS A 131 17.45 -16.35 -10.99
N GLU A 132 16.30 -17.02 -10.82
CA GLU A 132 16.23 -18.48 -10.63
C GLU A 132 17.09 -18.99 -9.45
N ASN A 133 17.31 -18.16 -8.42
CA ASN A 133 18.04 -18.55 -7.23
C ASN A 133 17.09 -18.98 -6.11
N THR A 134 17.58 -19.85 -5.24
CA THR A 134 17.00 -20.07 -3.92
C THR A 134 17.84 -19.29 -2.91
N ILE A 135 17.26 -18.35 -2.17
CA ILE A 135 18.00 -17.50 -1.23
C ILE A 135 17.40 -17.66 0.17
N LEU A 136 18.19 -18.12 1.12
CA LEU A 136 17.83 -18.24 2.53
C LEU A 136 18.61 -17.19 3.33
N ALA A 137 17.95 -16.19 3.88
CA ALA A 137 18.63 -15.05 4.49
C ALA A 137 18.07 -14.64 5.86
N GLY A 138 18.93 -14.06 6.69
CA GLY A 138 18.56 -13.58 8.03
C GLY A 138 18.31 -12.07 8.14
N ILE A 139 18.85 -11.26 7.21
CA ILE A 139 18.69 -9.79 7.22
C ILE A 139 17.96 -9.32 5.96
N HIS A 140 18.61 -9.42 4.80
CA HIS A 140 18.04 -9.18 3.47
C HIS A 140 18.43 -10.34 2.56
N ALA A 141 17.52 -10.84 1.72
CA ALA A 141 17.92 -11.79 0.68
C ALA A 141 18.66 -11.06 -0.44
N ILE A 142 18.13 -9.91 -0.85
CA ILE A 142 18.70 -9.03 -1.86
C ILE A 142 18.63 -7.59 -1.35
N TYR A 143 19.77 -6.92 -1.33
CA TYR A 143 19.88 -5.52 -0.93
C TYR A 143 20.53 -4.72 -2.06
N VAL A 144 19.81 -3.75 -2.61
CA VAL A 144 20.29 -2.87 -3.68
C VAL A 144 20.30 -1.44 -3.18
N HIS A 145 21.47 -0.81 -3.20
CA HIS A 145 21.66 0.59 -2.84
C HIS A 145 22.71 1.21 -3.78
N VAL A 146 22.24 1.67 -4.93
CA VAL A 146 23.09 2.22 -6.00
C VAL A 146 22.91 3.74 -6.07
N GLN A 147 23.68 4.40 -6.92
CA GLN A 147 23.57 5.85 -7.10
C GLN A 147 22.70 6.19 -8.31
N GLU A 148 21.43 6.48 -8.05
CA GLU A 148 20.43 6.85 -9.04
C GLU A 148 20.69 8.26 -9.63
N ASP A 149 21.26 9.18 -8.85
CA ASP A 149 21.44 10.58 -9.21
C ASP A 149 22.54 10.82 -10.27
N ILE A 150 23.51 9.91 -10.38
CA ILE A 150 24.64 9.99 -11.32
C ILE A 150 24.59 8.86 -12.35
N GLY A 151 24.14 7.67 -11.94
CA GLY A 151 24.15 6.47 -12.77
C GLY A 151 23.09 6.44 -13.87
N GLY A 152 22.00 7.22 -13.74
CA GLY A 152 20.80 7.07 -14.57
C GLY A 152 20.08 5.75 -14.30
N ASP A 153 19.30 5.26 -15.27
CA ASP A 153 18.56 3.99 -15.15
C ASP A 153 19.54 2.82 -14.87
N ASN A 154 19.42 2.17 -13.71
CA ASN A 154 20.32 1.08 -13.28
C ASN A 154 19.92 -0.30 -13.84
N ASN A 155 18.72 -0.46 -14.39
CA ASN A 155 18.25 -1.70 -15.03
C ASN A 155 18.45 -2.96 -14.18
N ILE A 156 17.94 -2.94 -12.94
CA ILE A 156 18.08 -4.07 -12.00
C ILE A 156 16.91 -5.04 -12.19
N SER A 157 17.21 -6.32 -12.46
CA SER A 157 16.20 -7.37 -12.62
C SER A 157 16.33 -8.45 -11.56
N ILE A 158 15.28 -8.65 -10.77
CA ILE A 158 15.16 -9.67 -9.74
C ILE A 158 13.97 -10.56 -10.08
N SER A 159 14.22 -11.76 -10.61
CA SER A 159 13.14 -12.58 -11.16
C SER A 159 13.22 -14.09 -10.86
N TYR A 160 12.07 -14.74 -10.71
CA TYR A 160 11.99 -16.20 -10.52
C TYR A 160 12.79 -16.74 -9.31
N ASN A 161 13.05 -15.92 -8.29
CA ASN A 161 13.76 -16.38 -7.10
C ASN A 161 12.79 -16.97 -6.06
N LYS A 162 13.25 -17.98 -5.35
CA LYS A 162 12.60 -18.53 -4.15
C LYS A 162 13.33 -17.99 -2.93
N ILE A 163 12.69 -17.14 -2.15
CA ILE A 163 13.30 -16.42 -1.05
C ILE A 163 12.68 -16.87 0.28
N GLY A 164 13.52 -17.37 1.17
CA GLY A 164 13.19 -17.71 2.55
C GLY A 164 13.87 -16.75 3.51
N MET A 165 13.09 -15.95 4.22
CA MET A 165 13.61 -15.11 5.30
C MET A 165 13.49 -15.86 6.63
N VAL A 166 14.61 -16.14 7.28
CA VAL A 166 14.61 -16.78 8.61
C VAL A 166 14.07 -15.79 9.63
N ASP A 167 13.00 -16.15 10.32
CA ASP A 167 12.29 -15.25 11.24
C ASP A 167 13.12 -14.86 12.46
N LYS A 168 13.88 -13.78 12.33
CA LYS A 168 14.75 -13.19 13.35
C LYS A 168 14.39 -11.73 13.57
N ALA A 169 14.68 -11.21 14.77
CA ALA A 169 14.45 -9.81 15.11
C ALA A 169 15.31 -8.83 14.27
N ILE A 170 16.46 -9.28 13.79
CA ILE A 170 17.32 -8.50 12.87
C ILE A 170 16.80 -8.48 11.43
N GLY A 171 15.84 -9.36 11.09
CA GLY A 171 15.34 -9.54 9.74
C GLY A 171 14.58 -8.32 9.23
N LYS A 172 14.95 -7.86 8.05
CA LYS A 172 14.39 -6.70 7.36
C LYS A 172 13.53 -7.13 6.19
N ALA A 173 13.29 -6.25 5.22
CA ALA A 173 12.65 -6.59 3.97
C ALA A 173 13.44 -7.69 3.23
N ALA A 174 12.76 -8.64 2.61
CA ALA A 174 13.44 -9.70 1.88
C ALA A 174 14.21 -9.14 0.67
N ILE A 175 13.57 -8.21 -0.05
CA ILE A 175 14.17 -7.42 -1.11
C ILE A 175 14.08 -5.95 -0.72
N PHE A 176 15.23 -5.28 -0.68
CA PHE A 176 15.31 -3.82 -0.56
C PHE A 176 15.97 -3.25 -1.81
N SER A 177 15.43 -2.16 -2.36
CA SER A 177 16.01 -1.49 -3.51
C SER A 177 15.89 0.03 -3.44
N ILE A 178 17.03 0.71 -3.57
CA ILE A 178 17.15 2.10 -4.03
C ILE A 178 17.90 2.03 -5.35
N ALA A 179 17.17 2.19 -6.46
CA ALA A 179 17.68 2.18 -7.83
C ALA A 179 16.58 2.65 -8.80
N ASP A 180 16.97 3.07 -10.00
CA ASP A 180 16.05 3.39 -11.09
C ASP A 180 15.93 2.23 -12.09
N ALA A 181 14.76 2.12 -12.74
CA ALA A 181 14.44 1.08 -13.71
C ALA A 181 14.60 -0.34 -13.13
N VAL A 182 13.83 -0.63 -12.06
CA VAL A 182 13.90 -1.90 -11.33
C VAL A 182 12.71 -2.80 -11.69
N LEU A 183 12.99 -4.05 -12.05
CA LEU A 183 11.98 -5.09 -12.28
C LEU A 183 12.10 -6.19 -11.21
N ILE A 184 11.07 -6.32 -10.38
CA ILE A 184 10.93 -7.41 -9.40
C ILE A 184 9.74 -8.27 -9.82
N GLU A 185 9.99 -9.45 -10.40
CA GLU A 185 8.91 -10.27 -10.92
C GLU A 185 8.98 -11.75 -10.59
N ARG A 186 7.81 -12.38 -10.38
CA ARG A 186 7.70 -13.85 -10.26
C ARG A 186 8.57 -14.45 -9.17
N ASN A 187 8.86 -13.67 -8.13
CA ASN A 187 9.55 -14.15 -6.94
C ASN A 187 8.53 -14.70 -5.95
N ARG A 188 8.91 -15.77 -5.26
CA ARG A 188 8.16 -16.29 -4.11
C ARG A 188 8.93 -15.99 -2.84
N ILE A 189 8.37 -15.18 -1.97
CA ILE A 189 8.99 -14.66 -0.75
C ILE A 189 8.19 -15.16 0.45
N VAL A 190 8.84 -15.93 1.33
CA VAL A 190 8.22 -16.52 2.51
C VAL A 190 9.08 -16.23 3.74
N VAL A 191 8.48 -15.73 4.81
CA VAL A 191 9.15 -15.72 6.12
C VAL A 191 9.02 -17.12 6.73
N ILE A 192 10.16 -17.78 6.90
CA ILE A 192 10.28 -19.09 7.52
C ILE A 192 10.37 -18.88 9.02
N ALA A 193 9.33 -19.23 9.73
CA ALA A 193 9.33 -19.17 11.18
C ALA A 193 9.68 -20.53 11.82
N GLY A 194 10.05 -20.48 13.10
CA GLY A 194 10.30 -21.69 13.88
C GLY A 194 9.10 -22.62 13.94
N PRO A 195 9.32 -23.94 14.14
CA PRO A 195 8.25 -24.92 14.26
C PRO A 195 7.31 -24.52 15.40
N GLU A 196 6.02 -24.39 15.10
CA GLU A 196 5.00 -24.17 16.12
C GLU A 196 3.95 -25.28 15.97
N GLY A 197 4.11 -26.39 16.72
CA GLY A 197 3.36 -27.64 16.48
C GLY A 197 1.83 -27.58 16.61
N LYS A 198 1.25 -26.41 16.87
CA LYS A 198 -0.20 -26.15 16.87
C LYS A 198 -0.66 -25.27 15.70
N ASP A 199 0.25 -24.74 14.89
CA ASP A 199 -0.09 -23.90 13.74
C ASP A 199 -0.57 -24.76 12.57
N PRO A 200 -1.84 -24.62 12.13
CA PRO A 200 -2.39 -25.43 11.04
C PRO A 200 -1.78 -25.11 9.66
N ASP A 201 -1.11 -23.96 9.52
CA ASP A 201 -0.45 -23.54 8.27
C ASP A 201 1.02 -23.98 8.21
N ASP A 202 1.57 -24.52 9.30
CA ASP A 202 2.98 -24.91 9.40
C ASP A 202 3.23 -26.25 8.67
N PRO A 203 4.03 -26.27 7.59
CA PRO A 203 4.33 -27.48 6.83
C PRO A 203 5.44 -28.32 7.47
N THR A 204 5.98 -27.91 8.62
CA THR A 204 7.00 -28.67 9.35
C THR A 204 6.39 -29.87 10.09
N ASP A 205 7.20 -30.91 10.32
CA ASP A 205 6.78 -32.03 11.16
C ASP A 205 6.77 -31.57 12.63
N PRO A 206 5.61 -31.60 13.33
CA PRO A 206 5.49 -31.16 14.72
C PRO A 206 6.33 -32.00 15.70
N ASN A 207 6.83 -33.17 15.30
CA ASN A 207 7.71 -34.03 16.10
C ASN A 207 9.20 -33.89 15.74
N ASP A 208 9.56 -33.00 14.83
CA ASP A 208 10.96 -32.75 14.48
C ASP A 208 11.70 -32.10 15.67
N PRO A 209 12.75 -32.72 16.22
CA PRO A 209 13.45 -32.23 17.41
C PRO A 209 14.23 -30.91 17.17
N GLY A 210 14.28 -30.38 15.95
CA GLY A 210 14.87 -29.06 15.69
C GLY A 210 16.38 -29.00 15.89
N ASN A 211 17.07 -30.13 15.90
CA ASN A 211 18.50 -30.20 16.22
C ASN A 211 19.34 -29.26 15.32
N GLY A 212 19.88 -28.20 15.93
CA GLY A 212 20.71 -27.21 15.25
C GLY A 212 19.96 -26.03 14.65
N ASP A 213 18.93 -25.56 15.34
CA ASP A 213 17.97 -24.60 14.82
C ASP A 213 18.55 -23.18 14.59
N PRO A 214 18.54 -22.64 13.35
CA PRO A 214 18.86 -21.24 13.11
C PRO A 214 17.92 -20.23 13.81
N PHE A 215 16.78 -20.68 14.36
CA PHE A 215 15.88 -19.87 15.19
C PHE A 215 16.37 -19.70 16.64
N ASP A 216 17.24 -20.58 17.16
CA ASP A 216 17.73 -20.51 18.54
C ASP A 216 18.81 -19.40 18.70
N PRO A 217 18.57 -18.38 19.56
CA PRO A 217 19.56 -17.35 19.87
C PRO A 217 20.79 -17.87 20.62
N CYS A 218 20.64 -18.98 21.36
CA CYS A 218 21.69 -19.60 22.17
C CYS A 218 22.52 -20.63 21.39
N PHE A 219 22.20 -20.90 20.13
CA PHE A 219 22.91 -21.85 19.29
C PHE A 219 24.33 -21.38 18.94
N ASP A 220 25.34 -22.22 19.21
CA ASP A 220 26.76 -21.97 18.86
C ASP A 220 26.97 -22.17 17.35
N ARG A 221 26.68 -21.10 16.60
CA ARG A 221 26.69 -21.07 15.13
C ARG A 221 28.08 -21.34 14.57
N LEU A 222 29.14 -20.89 15.24
CA LEU A 222 30.52 -21.13 14.82
C LEU A 222 30.83 -22.64 14.82
N LYS A 223 30.42 -23.36 15.87
CA LYS A 223 30.54 -24.83 15.90
C LYS A 223 29.69 -25.51 14.84
N ALA A 224 28.47 -25.04 14.58
CA ALA A 224 27.59 -25.62 13.55
C ALA A 224 28.16 -25.47 12.13
N TYR A 225 28.65 -24.27 11.78
CA TYR A 225 29.31 -24.00 10.49
C TYR A 225 30.63 -24.76 10.33
N GLN A 226 31.33 -25.10 11.43
CA GLN A 226 32.60 -25.83 11.44
C GLN A 226 32.45 -27.36 11.44
N LEU A 227 31.43 -27.90 12.11
CA LEU A 227 31.22 -29.35 12.26
C LEU A 227 30.54 -30.00 11.04
N GLY A 228 30.11 -29.22 10.04
CA GLY A 228 29.49 -29.72 8.81
C GLY A 228 28.15 -30.44 9.03
N PHE A 229 27.62 -30.41 10.25
CA PHE A 229 26.38 -31.08 10.62
C PHE A 229 25.18 -30.26 10.12
N SER A 230 24.27 -30.94 9.42
CA SER A 230 22.91 -30.47 9.10
C SER A 230 22.70 -29.30 8.12
N ILE A 231 23.72 -28.66 7.50
CA ILE A 231 23.41 -27.52 6.58
C ILE A 231 22.58 -27.94 5.36
N ASN A 232 22.93 -29.06 4.71
CA ASN A 232 22.15 -29.61 3.59
C ASN A 232 20.72 -29.99 4.02
N PHE A 233 20.59 -30.56 5.22
CA PHE A 233 19.29 -30.94 5.78
C PHE A 233 18.43 -29.71 6.10
N GLN A 234 19.00 -28.69 6.73
CA GLN A 234 18.31 -27.43 7.03
C GLN A 234 17.90 -26.68 5.76
N VAL A 235 18.81 -26.58 4.78
CA VAL A 235 18.52 -26.00 3.46
C VAL A 235 17.37 -26.74 2.79
N PHE A 236 17.42 -28.08 2.74
CA PHE A 236 16.33 -28.89 2.19
C PHE A 236 14.99 -28.63 2.91
N ARG A 237 15.01 -28.57 4.24
CA ARG A 237 13.82 -28.34 5.07
C ARG A 237 13.22 -26.96 4.81
N PHE A 238 14.06 -25.92 4.70
CA PHE A 238 13.64 -24.55 4.41
C PHE A 238 13.14 -24.38 2.98
N ILE A 239 13.78 -25.01 2.01
CA ILE A 239 13.28 -25.06 0.63
C ILE A 239 11.89 -25.69 0.60
N ARG A 240 11.72 -26.84 1.27
CA ARG A 240 10.42 -27.50 1.38
C ARG A 240 9.38 -26.60 2.06
N TYR A 241 9.75 -25.87 3.12
CA TYR A 241 8.87 -24.88 3.76
C TYR A 241 8.42 -23.82 2.75
N ILE A 242 9.36 -23.16 2.06
CA ILE A 242 9.05 -22.12 1.07
C ILE A 242 8.08 -22.67 0.02
N LEU A 243 8.32 -23.87 -0.49
CA LEU A 243 7.51 -24.47 -1.55
C LEU A 243 6.11 -24.92 -1.10
N LEU A 244 5.99 -25.43 0.13
CA LEU A 244 4.75 -26.04 0.61
C LEU A 244 3.88 -25.10 1.45
N TYR A 245 4.44 -24.00 1.99
CA TYR A 245 3.71 -23.08 2.85
C TYR A 245 2.51 -22.48 2.12
N LYS A 246 1.30 -22.71 2.66
CA LYS A 246 0.04 -22.21 2.09
C LYS A 246 -0.80 -21.59 3.21
N PRO A 247 -0.90 -20.26 3.28
CA PRO A 247 -1.62 -19.60 4.34
C PRO A 247 -3.13 -19.84 4.23
N THR A 248 -3.74 -20.45 5.26
CA THR A 248 -5.22 -20.59 5.34
C THR A 248 -5.87 -19.43 6.10
N GLY A 249 -5.05 -18.60 6.77
CA GLY A 249 -5.51 -17.49 7.62
C GLY A 249 -5.73 -17.88 9.08
N ARG A 250 -5.70 -19.18 9.39
CA ARG A 250 -5.92 -19.74 10.73
C ARG A 250 -4.69 -19.72 11.62
N SER A 251 -3.48 -19.62 11.04
CA SER A 251 -2.26 -19.40 11.83
C SER A 251 -2.49 -18.24 12.79
N LYS A 252 -1.90 -18.26 13.99
CA LYS A 252 -1.87 -17.10 14.91
C LYS A 252 -0.44 -16.60 15.12
N LYS A 253 0.47 -17.05 14.25
CA LYS A 253 1.90 -16.78 14.38
C LYS A 253 2.19 -15.29 14.26
N LYS A 254 3.11 -14.82 15.11
CA LYS A 254 3.64 -13.46 15.08
C LYS A 254 5.06 -13.51 14.58
N TYR A 255 5.37 -12.68 13.61
CA TYR A 255 6.68 -12.63 12.99
C TYR A 255 7.57 -11.60 13.70
N LEU A 256 8.87 -11.85 13.67
CA LEU A 256 9.91 -10.92 14.12
C LEU A 256 10.52 -10.16 12.92
N THR A 257 10.78 -10.87 11.82
CA THR A 257 11.33 -10.34 10.57
C THR A 257 10.29 -9.50 9.83
N GLN A 258 10.71 -8.36 9.26
CA GLN A 258 9.80 -7.50 8.49
C GLN A 258 9.20 -8.24 7.28
N GLY A 259 10.03 -8.93 6.49
CA GLY A 259 9.60 -9.64 5.28
C GLY A 259 9.19 -8.68 4.15
N GLY A 260 8.64 -9.23 3.08
CA GLY A 260 8.14 -8.42 1.96
C GLY A 260 9.22 -7.74 1.10
N ILE A 261 8.78 -6.76 0.31
CA ILE A 261 9.59 -5.95 -0.60
C ILE A 261 9.55 -4.51 -0.12
N GLN A 262 10.68 -3.80 -0.14
CA GLN A 262 10.75 -2.38 0.15
C GLN A 262 11.49 -1.63 -0.95
N ILE A 263 10.84 -0.59 -1.47
CA ILE A 263 11.43 0.36 -2.41
C ILE A 263 11.77 1.62 -1.64
N GLY A 264 13.04 2.00 -1.66
CA GLY A 264 13.49 3.23 -1.04
C GLY A 264 12.97 4.47 -1.77
N GLY A 265 13.12 5.62 -1.12
CA GLY A 265 12.80 6.90 -1.73
C GLY A 265 13.89 7.26 -2.74
N THR A 266 13.57 8.18 -3.66
CA THR A 266 14.28 8.58 -4.89
C THR A 266 14.17 7.62 -6.08
N SER A 267 13.76 6.37 -5.87
CA SER A 267 13.59 5.42 -6.98
C SER A 267 12.47 5.81 -7.97
N GLU A 268 12.76 5.60 -9.25
CA GLU A 268 11.91 5.85 -10.41
C GLU A 268 11.79 4.61 -11.32
N LYS A 269 10.66 4.46 -12.04
CA LYS A 269 10.38 3.36 -13.00
C LYS A 269 10.53 1.97 -12.37
N VAL A 270 9.84 1.73 -11.24
CA VAL A 270 9.89 0.44 -10.55
C VAL A 270 8.65 -0.39 -10.89
N SER A 271 8.85 -1.60 -11.38
CA SER A 271 7.79 -2.59 -11.64
C SER A 271 7.92 -3.78 -10.70
N ILE A 272 6.88 -4.01 -9.89
CA ILE A 272 6.74 -5.15 -8.99
C ILE A 272 5.55 -5.97 -9.47
N ARG A 273 5.81 -7.12 -10.10
CA ARG A 273 4.73 -7.90 -10.73
C ARG A 273 4.76 -9.39 -10.50
N GLN A 274 3.58 -9.99 -10.37
CA GLN A 274 3.43 -11.45 -10.34
C GLN A 274 4.23 -12.13 -9.21
N ASN A 275 4.54 -11.42 -8.13
CA ASN A 275 5.22 -11.98 -6.96
C ASN A 275 4.21 -12.58 -5.97
N GLU A 276 4.67 -13.56 -5.21
CA GLU A 276 3.94 -14.13 -4.08
C GLU A 276 4.70 -13.80 -2.79
N ILE A 277 4.05 -13.05 -1.91
CA ILE A 277 4.66 -12.50 -0.69
C ILE A 277 3.85 -12.97 0.51
N ILE A 278 4.47 -13.80 1.35
CA ILE A 278 3.78 -14.48 2.45
C ILE A 278 4.53 -14.30 3.77
N GLY A 279 3.82 -13.76 4.75
CA GLY A 279 4.31 -13.65 6.12
C GLY A 279 5.35 -12.55 6.32
N GLY A 280 5.47 -12.12 7.58
CA GLY A 280 6.36 -11.04 8.01
C GLY A 280 5.65 -10.05 8.92
N LYS A 281 6.43 -9.35 9.75
CA LYS A 281 5.96 -8.34 10.70
C LYS A 281 5.59 -7.03 10.03
N GLY A 282 6.17 -6.72 8.87
CA GLY A 282 6.02 -5.46 8.14
C GLY A 282 4.86 -5.46 7.16
N ASN A 283 4.94 -4.57 6.15
CA ASN A 283 4.02 -4.59 5.01
C ASN A 283 4.51 -5.58 3.94
N GLY A 284 3.61 -6.06 3.09
CA GLY A 284 3.99 -6.90 1.95
C GLY A 284 4.86 -6.15 0.95
N ILE A 285 4.43 -4.95 0.57
CA ILE A 285 5.22 -4.00 -0.22
C ILE A 285 5.25 -2.66 0.52
N THR A 286 6.45 -2.15 0.78
CA THR A 286 6.68 -0.85 1.43
C THR A 286 7.27 0.15 0.44
N LEU A 287 6.70 1.35 0.38
CA LEU A 287 7.20 2.46 -0.43
C LEU A 287 7.83 3.53 0.46
N GLY A 288 9.06 3.92 0.13
CA GLY A 288 9.87 4.85 0.89
C GLY A 288 10.70 4.19 1.99
N HIS A 289 11.64 4.97 2.51
CA HIS A 289 12.51 4.62 3.62
C HIS A 289 12.85 5.89 4.41
N VAL A 290 13.36 5.70 5.63
CA VAL A 290 13.98 6.78 6.40
C VAL A 290 15.43 6.85 5.98
N HIS A 291 15.91 8.04 5.62
CA HIS A 291 17.34 8.29 5.48
C HIS A 291 18.00 8.12 6.85
N GLU A 292 18.87 7.12 6.99
CA GLU A 292 19.77 7.07 8.13
C GLU A 292 20.92 8.06 7.84
N ASP A 293 20.88 9.25 8.46
CA ASP A 293 22.02 10.16 8.39
C ASP A 293 23.26 9.44 9.00
N ASP A 294 24.30 9.22 8.20
CA ASP A 294 25.60 8.64 8.60
C ASP A 294 26.32 9.45 9.72
N ASN A 295 25.78 10.60 10.13
CA ASN A 295 26.34 11.45 11.18
C ASN A 295 25.81 11.13 12.59
N GLN A 296 25.65 9.84 12.94
CA GLN A 296 25.24 9.43 14.29
C GLN A 296 26.25 9.75 15.41
N TYR A 297 27.46 10.22 15.09
CA TYR A 297 28.51 10.49 16.09
C TYR A 297 28.84 11.96 16.34
N LEU A 298 28.29 12.89 15.56
CA LEU A 298 28.60 14.32 15.71
C LEU A 298 27.32 15.15 15.65
N LEU A 299 26.56 15.12 16.75
CA LEU A 299 25.86 16.25 17.36
C LEU A 299 24.75 15.71 18.26
N LYS A 300 24.92 15.86 19.58
CA LYS A 300 23.81 15.89 20.54
C LYS A 300 22.97 17.14 20.25
N VAL A 301 22.20 17.13 19.19
CA VAL A 301 21.13 18.10 18.94
C VAL A 301 19.81 17.35 19.04
N LYS A 302 19.01 17.76 20.02
CA LYS A 302 17.61 17.36 20.20
C LYS A 302 16.80 17.87 19.01
N GLU A 303 16.82 17.19 17.87
CA GLU A 303 15.80 17.26 16.80
C GLU A 303 16.23 16.32 15.65
N LYS A 304 15.71 15.08 15.65
CA LYS A 304 15.79 14.20 14.47
C LYS A 304 14.82 14.74 13.43
N THR A 305 15.29 15.51 12.45
CA THR A 305 14.47 15.84 11.27
C THR A 305 14.48 14.63 10.35
N LEU A 306 13.47 13.76 10.46
CA LEU A 306 13.31 12.63 9.55
C LEU A 306 13.06 13.17 8.13
N ARG A 307 13.95 12.86 7.19
CA ARG A 307 13.79 13.18 5.77
C ARG A 307 13.24 11.98 5.03
N TYR A 308 12.18 12.18 4.27
CA TYR A 308 11.66 11.20 3.31
C TYR A 308 11.89 11.70 1.89
N SER A 309 12.30 10.80 1.01
CA SER A 309 12.35 11.08 -0.43
C SER A 309 11.11 10.51 -1.12
N PRO A 310 10.54 11.20 -2.12
CA PRO A 310 9.45 10.68 -2.92
C PRO A 310 9.86 9.45 -3.75
N VAL A 311 8.89 8.66 -4.19
CA VAL A 311 9.04 7.62 -5.21
C VAL A 311 8.17 7.94 -6.42
N TYR A 312 8.61 7.52 -7.60
CA TYR A 312 8.04 7.94 -8.88
C TYR A 312 7.81 6.74 -9.82
N GLU A 313 6.74 6.80 -10.63
CA GLU A 313 6.48 5.82 -11.69
C GLU A 313 6.53 4.36 -11.20
N ILE A 314 5.70 4.06 -10.20
CA ILE A 314 5.67 2.76 -9.53
C ILE A 314 4.50 1.92 -10.09
N ILE A 315 4.78 0.74 -10.60
CA ILE A 315 3.77 -0.23 -11.05
C ILE A 315 3.81 -1.44 -10.14
N ILE A 316 2.68 -1.74 -9.48
CA ILE A 316 2.48 -2.91 -8.65
C ILE A 316 1.32 -3.70 -9.25
N GLU A 317 1.61 -4.80 -9.93
CA GLU A 317 0.57 -5.55 -10.65
C GLU A 317 0.58 -7.06 -10.41
N GLU A 318 -0.61 -7.66 -10.33
CA GLU A 318 -0.77 -9.13 -10.29
C GLU A 318 -0.01 -9.85 -9.15
N ASN A 319 0.27 -9.16 -8.04
CA ASN A 319 0.93 -9.78 -6.88
C ASN A 319 -0.09 -10.43 -5.94
N LEU A 320 0.32 -11.54 -5.31
CA LEU A 320 -0.38 -12.17 -4.21
C LEU A 320 0.33 -11.81 -2.90
N ILE A 321 -0.35 -11.08 -2.01
CA ILE A 321 0.20 -10.61 -0.73
C ILE A 321 -0.66 -11.16 0.40
N MET A 322 -0.05 -11.97 1.27
CA MET A 322 -0.78 -12.69 2.31
C MET A 322 -0.08 -12.69 3.67
N GLN A 323 -0.88 -12.67 4.73
CA GLN A 323 -0.43 -12.87 6.12
C GLN A 323 0.64 -11.88 6.62
N MET A 324 0.64 -10.66 6.10
CA MET A 324 1.54 -9.61 6.58
C MET A 324 1.07 -9.05 7.92
N GLY A 325 2.03 -8.66 8.76
CA GLY A 325 1.79 -8.09 10.08
C GLY A 325 1.16 -6.71 10.02
N LEU A 326 1.63 -5.86 9.09
CA LEU A 326 1.03 -4.56 8.77
C LEU A 326 0.22 -4.66 7.48
N SER A 327 0.18 -3.62 6.66
CA SER A 327 -0.67 -3.58 5.47
C SER A 327 -0.17 -4.48 4.34
N GLY A 328 -1.02 -4.77 3.35
CA GLY A 328 -0.57 -5.41 2.13
C GLY A 328 0.43 -4.56 1.35
N ILE A 329 0.01 -3.35 0.97
CA ILE A 329 0.83 -2.33 0.32
C ILE A 329 0.75 -1.06 1.15
N SER A 330 1.88 -0.47 1.52
CA SER A 330 1.89 0.78 2.26
C SER A 330 3.03 1.69 1.86
N SER A 331 2.79 3.01 1.82
CA SER A 331 3.88 3.95 2.02
C SER A 331 4.34 3.91 3.48
N LEU A 332 5.61 4.20 3.73
CA LEU A 332 6.13 4.24 5.09
C LEU A 332 5.45 5.38 5.87
N LEU A 333 4.67 5.01 6.87
CA LEU A 333 3.95 5.96 7.72
C LEU A 333 4.89 6.47 8.81
N SER A 334 5.25 7.74 8.75
CA SER A 334 5.87 8.43 9.89
C SER A 334 5.13 9.71 10.19
N VAL A 335 4.84 9.90 11.48
CA VAL A 335 4.17 11.10 12.00
C VAL A 335 4.87 11.51 13.29
N GLU A 336 6.16 11.77 13.24
CA GLU A 336 6.82 12.57 14.25
C GLU A 336 6.78 14.03 13.80
N ARG A 337 5.77 14.74 14.34
CA ARG A 337 5.57 16.20 14.32
C ARG A 337 5.84 16.90 12.99
N GLY A 338 4.81 16.91 12.14
CA GLY A 338 4.64 17.92 11.10
C GLY A 338 5.59 17.77 9.90
N GLU A 339 4.99 17.47 8.75
CA GLU A 339 5.50 17.87 7.42
C GLU A 339 6.48 16.96 6.68
N SER A 340 6.66 15.70 7.04
CA SER A 340 7.34 14.77 6.12
C SER A 340 6.64 13.42 6.00
N TYR A 341 5.96 13.24 4.87
CA TYR A 341 5.34 11.99 4.45
C TYR A 341 6.10 11.45 3.24
N VAL A 342 6.13 10.13 3.07
CA VAL A 342 6.53 9.57 1.78
C VAL A 342 5.52 10.02 0.73
N VAL A 343 6.01 10.70 -0.30
CA VAL A 343 5.22 11.12 -1.45
C VAL A 343 5.38 10.07 -2.54
N VAL A 344 4.27 9.55 -3.02
CA VAL A 344 4.21 8.58 -4.11
C VAL A 344 3.59 9.28 -5.32
N LYS A 345 4.32 9.35 -6.43
CA LYS A 345 3.82 9.96 -7.67
C LYS A 345 3.73 8.93 -8.78
N ASP A 346 2.67 9.02 -9.57
CA ASP A 346 2.46 8.19 -10.75
C ASP A 346 2.51 6.69 -10.39
N ILE A 347 1.60 6.27 -9.50
CA ILE A 347 1.51 4.89 -9.04
C ILE A 347 0.31 4.17 -9.65
N THR A 348 0.55 2.95 -10.13
CA THR A 348 -0.48 2.01 -10.57
C THR A 348 -0.45 0.78 -9.68
N ILE A 349 -1.55 0.49 -9.00
CA ILE A 349 -1.77 -0.74 -8.22
C ILE A 349 -2.90 -1.51 -8.90
N TYR A 350 -2.56 -2.57 -9.61
CA TYR A 350 -3.47 -3.23 -10.55
C TYR A 350 -3.57 -4.74 -10.38
N ARG A 351 -4.77 -5.30 -10.29
CA ARG A 351 -5.00 -6.77 -10.24
C ARG A 351 -4.23 -7.51 -9.12
N ASN A 352 -3.93 -6.86 -8.00
CA ASN A 352 -3.30 -7.53 -6.87
C ASN A 352 -4.35 -8.24 -6.00
N THR A 353 -3.97 -9.36 -5.39
CA THR A 353 -4.76 -10.02 -4.34
C THR A 353 -4.08 -9.80 -3.00
N ILE A 354 -4.74 -9.06 -2.10
CA ILE A 354 -4.24 -8.70 -0.77
C ILE A 354 -5.18 -9.30 0.27
N LYS A 355 -4.68 -10.29 1.02
CA LYS A 355 -5.51 -11.07 1.93
C LYS A 355 -4.85 -11.31 3.28
N LEU A 356 -5.67 -11.32 4.33
CA LEU A 356 -5.25 -11.75 5.66
C LEU A 356 -4.05 -10.93 6.19
N CYS A 357 -3.86 -9.69 5.76
CA CYS A 357 -2.83 -8.79 6.28
C CYS A 357 -3.33 -8.07 7.56
N ALA A 358 -2.57 -7.10 8.06
CA ALA A 358 -2.85 -6.31 9.26
C ALA A 358 -3.04 -7.18 10.52
N ARG A 359 -2.18 -8.19 10.68
CA ARG A 359 -2.25 -9.22 11.74
C ARG A 359 -1.51 -8.87 13.03
N GLN A 360 -0.54 -7.97 12.97
CA GLN A 360 0.37 -7.62 14.05
C GLN A 360 0.57 -6.10 14.07
N LEU A 361 -0.50 -5.40 14.45
CA LEU A 361 -0.47 -3.94 14.56
C LEU A 361 0.39 -3.49 15.74
N PRO A 362 1.10 -2.35 15.64
CA PRO A 362 1.80 -1.79 16.78
C PRO A 362 0.80 -1.40 17.87
N GLU A 363 1.17 -1.60 19.13
CA GLU A 363 0.38 -1.07 20.25
C GLU A 363 0.29 0.47 20.11
N SER A 364 -0.92 1.00 20.23
CA SER A 364 -1.16 2.44 20.24
C SER A 364 -0.38 3.07 21.40
N ALA A 365 0.77 3.67 21.09
CA ALA A 365 1.67 4.27 22.08
C ALA A 365 0.88 5.20 23.03
N GLY A 366 0.86 4.82 24.31
CA GLY A 366 -0.06 5.30 25.34
C GLY A 366 -0.04 6.79 25.68
N GLU A 367 0.66 7.63 24.94
CA GLU A 367 0.81 9.06 25.25
C GLU A 367 0.24 10.02 24.20
N ASN A 368 -0.16 9.54 23.00
CA ASN A 368 -0.75 10.40 21.96
C ASN A 368 -2.03 9.79 21.37
N ARG A 369 -3.11 9.79 22.16
CA ARG A 369 -4.49 9.37 21.79
C ARG A 369 -5.10 10.11 20.59
N ASN A 370 -4.41 11.11 20.01
CA ASN A 370 -4.86 11.90 18.86
C ASN A 370 -4.23 11.49 17.51
N LYS A 371 -3.32 10.51 17.46
CA LYS A 371 -2.76 10.03 16.19
C LYS A 371 -3.65 8.91 15.62
N SER A 372 -4.41 9.21 14.57
CA SER A 372 -5.22 8.21 13.85
C SER A 372 -4.34 7.47 12.83
N TRP A 373 -3.88 6.28 13.17
CA TRP A 373 -3.16 5.40 12.25
C TRP A 373 -4.13 4.72 11.26
N ALA A 374 -3.59 4.27 10.13
CA ALA A 374 -4.31 3.50 9.13
C ALA A 374 -3.50 2.24 8.80
N TYR A 375 -4.17 1.10 8.80
CA TYR A 375 -3.63 -0.20 8.40
C TYR A 375 -4.68 -0.93 7.57
N GLY A 376 -4.26 -1.84 6.69
CA GLY A 376 -5.24 -2.53 5.85
C GLY A 376 -4.70 -3.16 4.58
N GLY A 377 -5.49 -3.08 3.52
CA GLY A 377 -5.09 -3.54 2.20
C GLY A 377 -4.02 -2.65 1.58
N VAL A 378 -4.43 -1.47 1.15
CA VAL A 378 -3.57 -0.44 0.53
C VAL A 378 -3.62 0.84 1.37
N VAL A 379 -2.46 1.34 1.79
CA VAL A 379 -2.36 2.52 2.67
C VAL A 379 -1.32 3.51 2.13
N LEU A 380 -1.75 4.66 1.65
CA LEU A 380 -0.88 5.69 1.07
C LEU A 380 -0.99 7.00 1.86
N SER A 381 0.16 7.62 2.14
CA SER A 381 0.25 8.90 2.86
C SER A 381 -0.01 10.09 1.94
N ASP A 382 0.84 10.31 0.94
CA ASP A 382 0.67 11.36 -0.05
C ASP A 382 0.82 10.73 -1.43
N CYS A 383 -0.23 10.85 -2.26
CA CYS A 383 -0.32 10.15 -3.54
C CYS A 383 -0.80 11.10 -4.64
N SER A 384 0.02 11.34 -5.66
CA SER A 384 -0.36 12.12 -6.85
C SER A 384 -0.42 11.21 -8.07
N ASN A 385 -1.50 11.34 -8.84
CA ASN A 385 -1.78 10.51 -10.02
C ASN A 385 -1.76 9.01 -9.68
N GLY A 386 -2.58 8.62 -8.69
CA GLY A 386 -2.67 7.25 -8.20
C GLY A 386 -3.84 6.50 -8.82
N SER A 387 -3.54 5.37 -9.48
CA SER A 387 -4.53 4.45 -10.03
C SER A 387 -4.53 3.14 -9.23
N ILE A 388 -5.65 2.82 -8.57
CA ILE A 388 -5.84 1.59 -7.80
C ILE A 388 -7.03 0.86 -8.40
N GLN A 389 -6.75 -0.14 -9.24
CA GLN A 389 -7.75 -0.73 -10.11
C GLN A 389 -7.76 -2.27 -10.07
N GLU A 390 -8.94 -2.87 -10.17
CA GLU A 390 -9.12 -4.33 -10.29
C GLU A 390 -8.47 -5.15 -9.16
N ASN A 391 -8.22 -4.57 -7.99
CA ASN A 391 -7.61 -5.29 -6.87
C ASN A 391 -8.66 -6.05 -6.06
N ARG A 392 -8.25 -7.18 -5.49
CA ARG A 392 -9.02 -7.98 -4.54
C ARG A 392 -8.42 -7.83 -3.15
N ILE A 393 -9.10 -7.06 -2.29
CA ILE A 393 -8.63 -6.69 -0.95
C ILE A 393 -9.59 -7.27 0.07
N GLU A 394 -9.22 -8.40 0.67
CA GLU A 394 -10.17 -9.19 1.46
C GLU A 394 -9.62 -9.71 2.79
N ASP A 395 -10.48 -9.80 3.79
CA ASP A 395 -10.21 -10.48 5.07
C ASP A 395 -8.95 -9.95 5.80
N ASN A 396 -8.60 -8.68 5.60
CA ASN A 396 -7.47 -8.05 6.29
C ASN A 396 -7.92 -7.59 7.68
N GLY A 397 -7.03 -7.68 8.67
CA GLY A 397 -7.29 -7.20 10.03
C GLY A 397 -8.19 -8.12 10.84
N LEU A 398 -7.61 -9.19 11.40
CA LEU A 398 -8.30 -10.19 12.22
C LEU A 398 -8.24 -9.90 13.73
N ILE A 399 -7.86 -8.68 14.12
CA ILE A 399 -7.83 -8.23 15.50
C ILE A 399 -9.17 -7.55 15.81
N LEU A 400 -9.89 -8.05 16.81
CA LEU A 400 -11.19 -7.48 17.21
C LEU A 400 -11.01 -6.02 17.67
N GLY A 401 -11.90 -5.14 17.22
CA GLY A 401 -11.87 -3.70 17.56
C GLY A 401 -10.81 -2.88 16.81
N ALA A 402 -9.88 -3.49 16.08
CA ALA A 402 -8.85 -2.76 15.34
C ALA A 402 -9.45 -1.88 14.22
N ALA A 403 -8.79 -0.74 13.95
CA ALA A 403 -9.16 0.18 12.89
C ALA A 403 -8.48 -0.24 11.58
N ILE A 404 -9.26 -0.78 10.65
CA ILE A 404 -8.78 -1.38 9.41
C ILE A 404 -9.48 -0.72 8.22
N CYS A 405 -8.68 -0.39 7.21
CA CYS A 405 -9.17 0.10 5.93
C CYS A 405 -9.02 -0.97 4.84
N GLY A 406 -9.90 -0.96 3.84
CA GLY A 406 -9.59 -1.62 2.56
C GLY A 406 -8.51 -0.83 1.82
N ILE A 407 -8.85 0.42 1.46
CA ILE A 407 -7.95 1.40 0.85
C ILE A 407 -7.98 2.68 1.69
N PHE A 408 -6.80 3.21 2.01
CA PHE A 408 -6.64 4.48 2.71
C PHE A 408 -5.68 5.40 1.96
N VAL A 409 -6.09 6.66 1.78
CA VAL A 409 -5.25 7.75 1.28
C VAL A 409 -5.40 8.96 2.18
N LEU A 410 -4.29 9.43 2.79
CA LEU A 410 -4.32 10.60 3.66
C LEU A 410 -4.42 11.90 2.83
N HIS A 411 -3.51 12.08 1.88
CA HIS A 411 -3.51 13.18 0.91
C HIS A 411 -3.41 12.60 -0.49
N GLY A 412 -4.19 13.12 -1.44
CA GLY A 412 -3.92 12.80 -2.82
C GLY A 412 -4.44 13.76 -3.87
N GLU A 413 -4.01 13.52 -5.10
CA GLU A 413 -4.35 14.28 -6.30
C GLU A 413 -4.58 13.30 -7.44
N LYS A 414 -5.67 13.49 -8.20
CA LYS A 414 -6.05 12.64 -9.35
C LYS A 414 -6.06 11.15 -8.99
N LEU A 415 -6.88 10.81 -8.01
CA LEU A 415 -7.02 9.44 -7.54
C LEU A 415 -8.09 8.71 -8.35
N ASP A 416 -7.77 7.52 -8.85
CA ASP A 416 -8.71 6.61 -9.50
C ASP A 416 -8.81 5.29 -8.73
N PHE A 417 -9.99 5.02 -8.18
CA PHE A 417 -10.34 3.74 -7.58
C PHE A 417 -11.39 3.07 -8.46
N SER A 418 -11.00 2.13 -9.31
CA SER A 418 -11.95 1.48 -10.23
C SER A 418 -11.95 -0.04 -10.16
N ALA A 419 -13.13 -0.66 -10.22
CA ALA A 419 -13.30 -2.12 -10.35
C ALA A 419 -12.65 -2.96 -9.23
N ASN A 420 -12.44 -2.42 -8.03
CA ASN A 420 -11.89 -3.18 -6.91
C ASN A 420 -12.98 -3.97 -6.16
N SER A 421 -12.61 -5.14 -5.64
CA SER A 421 -13.40 -5.91 -4.66
C SER A 421 -12.78 -5.75 -3.27
N ILE A 422 -13.47 -5.06 -2.37
CA ILE A 422 -13.00 -4.70 -1.04
C ILE A 422 -13.99 -5.26 0.00
N VAL A 423 -13.67 -6.40 0.60
CA VAL A 423 -14.66 -7.16 1.38
C VAL A 423 -14.04 -7.64 2.70
N ASN A 424 -14.81 -7.57 3.80
CA ASN A 424 -14.43 -8.14 5.10
C ASN A 424 -13.12 -7.59 5.70
N ASN A 425 -12.82 -6.30 5.49
CA ASN A 425 -11.62 -5.68 6.08
C ASN A 425 -11.94 -5.14 7.48
N GLY A 426 -11.35 -5.79 8.49
CA GLY A 426 -11.70 -5.66 9.90
C GLY A 426 -12.76 -6.67 10.34
N LEU A 427 -12.76 -7.04 11.62
CA LEU A 427 -13.82 -7.88 12.18
C LEU A 427 -15.08 -7.06 12.50
N PRO A 428 -16.29 -7.65 12.32
CA PRO A 428 -17.51 -7.03 12.81
C PRO A 428 -17.45 -6.88 14.34
N VAL A 429 -18.02 -5.79 14.83
CA VAL A 429 -18.23 -5.57 16.27
C VAL A 429 -19.68 -5.93 16.56
N VAL A 430 -19.91 -6.90 17.46
CA VAL A 430 -21.24 -7.41 17.81
C VAL A 430 -21.55 -7.26 19.30
N ASP A 431 -20.61 -6.75 20.08
CA ASP A 431 -20.72 -6.55 21.52
C ASP A 431 -20.30 -5.10 21.85
N GLU A 432 -21.13 -4.39 22.62
CA GLU A 432 -20.89 -2.99 23.02
C GLU A 432 -19.71 -2.86 24.00
N ASP A 433 -19.34 -3.93 24.69
CA ASP A 433 -18.22 -3.95 25.66
C ASP A 433 -16.84 -4.06 24.98
N VAL A 434 -16.80 -4.28 23.66
CA VAL A 434 -15.53 -4.34 22.91
C VAL A 434 -14.90 -2.96 22.84
N ASP A 435 -13.66 -2.84 23.32
CA ASP A 435 -12.86 -1.62 23.16
C ASP A 435 -12.48 -1.41 21.68
N VAL A 436 -13.23 -0.54 21.00
CA VAL A 436 -12.98 -0.19 19.61
C VAL A 436 -11.85 0.83 19.54
N GLN A 437 -10.74 0.44 18.93
CA GLN A 437 -9.58 1.31 18.76
C GLN A 437 -9.94 2.53 17.90
N ARG A 438 -9.56 3.71 18.38
CA ARG A 438 -9.58 4.94 17.56
C ARG A 438 -8.58 4.81 16.42
N GLY A 439 -9.01 5.18 15.22
CA GLY A 439 -8.16 5.16 14.04
C GLY A 439 -8.97 5.35 12.77
N ASN A 440 -8.33 5.20 11.63
CA ASN A 440 -9.04 5.21 10.35
C ASN A 440 -9.57 3.80 10.05
N ARG A 441 -10.87 3.71 9.79
CA ARG A 441 -11.52 2.48 9.30
C ARG A 441 -12.50 2.79 8.18
N GLY A 442 -12.67 1.85 7.27
CA GLY A 442 -13.62 1.96 6.18
C GLY A 442 -13.19 1.18 4.93
N GLY A 443 -14.11 0.99 4.00
CA GLY A 443 -13.81 0.33 2.73
C GLY A 443 -12.81 1.14 1.90
N ILE A 444 -13.22 2.32 1.45
CA ILE A 444 -12.37 3.32 0.79
C ILE A 444 -12.39 4.60 1.61
N VAL A 445 -11.23 5.05 2.10
CA VAL A 445 -11.09 6.23 2.97
C VAL A 445 -10.08 7.20 2.37
N VAL A 446 -10.57 8.34 1.88
CA VAL A 446 -9.76 9.46 1.39
C VAL A 446 -9.95 10.64 2.33
N LYS A 447 -8.93 10.94 3.13
CA LYS A 447 -8.99 12.03 4.12
C LYS A 447 -8.88 13.41 3.51
N SER A 448 -8.19 13.54 2.38
CA SER A 448 -8.05 14.82 1.71
C SER A 448 -7.59 14.61 0.28
N ALA A 449 -8.36 15.09 -0.70
CA ALA A 449 -7.96 15.07 -2.10
C ALA A 449 -8.04 16.47 -2.73
N PHE A 450 -7.03 16.84 -3.51
CA PHE A 450 -6.96 18.14 -4.19
C PHE A 450 -6.78 17.96 -5.69
N LYS A 451 -7.41 18.84 -6.49
CA LYS A 451 -7.15 18.92 -7.93
C LYS A 451 -5.90 19.74 -8.30
N ALA A 452 -5.35 20.53 -7.37
CA ALA A 452 -4.23 21.43 -7.67
C ALA A 452 -2.96 21.02 -6.91
N ALA A 453 -1.86 20.85 -7.64
CA ALA A 453 -0.52 20.65 -7.09
C ALA A 453 -0.10 21.79 -6.14
N GLY A 454 -0.31 21.60 -4.85
CA GLY A 454 0.27 22.38 -3.75
C GLY A 454 -0.47 23.67 -3.35
N LYS A 455 -0.73 23.81 -2.05
CA LYS A 455 -1.16 25.06 -1.38
C LYS A 455 -0.30 26.28 -1.76
N ASN A 456 0.98 26.07 -2.07
CA ASN A 456 1.92 27.14 -2.43
C ASN A 456 1.75 27.68 -3.86
N LYS A 457 1.08 26.95 -4.76
CA LYS A 457 0.86 27.43 -6.14
C LYS A 457 -0.37 28.33 -6.28
N LEU A 458 -1.34 28.26 -5.38
CA LEU A 458 -2.54 29.12 -5.45
C LEU A 458 -2.22 30.62 -5.30
N PHE A 459 -1.11 30.95 -4.63
CA PHE A 459 -0.62 32.31 -4.44
C PHE A 459 0.66 32.61 -5.26
N GLY A 460 1.19 31.62 -5.99
CA GLY A 460 2.33 31.75 -6.89
C GLY A 460 1.88 31.95 -8.34
N ALA A 461 2.67 32.65 -9.16
CA ALA A 461 2.31 33.12 -10.51
C ALA A 461 2.13 32.01 -11.59
N THR A 462 1.99 30.74 -11.22
CA THR A 462 1.80 29.63 -12.17
C THR A 462 0.33 29.26 -12.28
N ARG A 463 -0.24 29.40 -13.48
CA ARG A 463 -1.64 29.02 -13.75
C ARG A 463 -1.80 27.51 -13.54
N PRO A 464 -2.79 27.04 -12.75
CA PRO A 464 -3.03 25.61 -12.60
C PRO A 464 -3.48 24.97 -13.93
N SER A 465 -3.10 23.70 -14.13
CA SER A 465 -3.51 22.92 -15.29
C SER A 465 -4.98 22.46 -15.18
N PHE A 466 -5.73 22.55 -16.27
CA PHE A 466 -7.11 22.06 -16.38
C PHE A 466 -7.14 20.82 -17.28
N ASP A 467 -6.63 19.70 -16.80
CA ASP A 467 -6.51 18.43 -17.54
C ASP A 467 -7.82 17.61 -17.61
N GLY A 468 -8.94 18.16 -17.13
CA GLY A 468 -10.23 17.46 -17.13
C GLY A 468 -10.36 16.31 -16.11
N VAL A 469 -9.28 15.88 -15.46
CA VAL A 469 -9.29 14.75 -14.51
C VAL A 469 -9.96 15.20 -13.19
N PRO A 470 -10.90 14.43 -12.62
CA PRO A 470 -11.45 14.73 -11.31
C PRO A 470 -10.39 14.61 -10.21
N ALA A 471 -10.61 15.26 -9.06
CA ALA A 471 -9.75 15.05 -7.89
C ALA A 471 -9.80 13.58 -7.44
N VAL A 472 -11.00 12.98 -7.47
CA VAL A 472 -11.22 11.57 -7.15
C VAL A 472 -12.27 10.95 -8.07
N LYS A 473 -11.97 9.77 -8.58
CA LYS A 473 -12.85 8.86 -9.31
C LYS A 473 -13.01 7.57 -8.50
N VAL A 474 -14.24 7.12 -8.27
CA VAL A 474 -14.58 5.88 -7.57
C VAL A 474 -15.61 5.12 -8.40
N HIS A 475 -15.19 4.23 -9.30
CA HIS A 475 -16.08 3.59 -10.28
C HIS A 475 -16.12 2.06 -10.16
N ASP A 476 -17.29 1.46 -10.35
CA ASP A 476 -17.43 0.00 -10.52
C ASP A 476 -16.88 -0.87 -9.36
N ASN A 477 -16.72 -0.32 -8.16
CA ASN A 477 -16.18 -1.06 -7.02
C ASN A 477 -17.30 -1.83 -6.30
N VAL A 478 -16.93 -2.97 -5.70
CA VAL A 478 -17.75 -3.69 -4.72
C VAL A 478 -17.07 -3.55 -3.36
N VAL A 479 -17.76 -2.91 -2.42
CA VAL A 479 -17.20 -2.57 -1.11
C VAL A 479 -18.15 -3.03 -0.01
N VAL A 480 -17.71 -3.98 0.81
CA VAL A 480 -18.44 -4.47 1.98
C VAL A 480 -17.57 -4.26 3.22
N GLN A 481 -17.94 -3.26 4.02
CA GLN A 481 -17.22 -2.88 5.22
C GLN A 481 -17.95 -3.40 6.48
N PRO A 482 -17.33 -4.30 7.27
CA PRO A 482 -17.97 -4.84 8.48
C PRO A 482 -18.25 -3.82 9.58
N HIS A 483 -17.41 -2.79 9.69
CA HIS A 483 -17.58 -1.74 10.68
C HIS A 483 -17.00 -0.43 10.15
N GLY A 484 -17.83 0.62 10.06
CA GLY A 484 -17.51 1.93 9.51
C GLY A 484 -18.01 2.15 8.07
N PHE A 485 -17.58 3.26 7.48
CA PHE A 485 -18.01 3.68 6.14
C PHE A 485 -17.58 2.69 5.05
N ALA A 486 -18.46 2.42 4.09
CA ALA A 486 -18.04 1.82 2.83
C ALA A 486 -17.22 2.83 2.00
N LEU A 487 -17.65 4.11 1.99
CA LEU A 487 -16.90 5.21 1.37
C LEU A 487 -16.86 6.43 2.29
N TYR A 488 -15.64 6.88 2.61
CA TYR A 488 -15.37 8.18 3.22
C TYR A 488 -14.49 9.01 2.29
N LEU A 489 -14.95 10.20 1.91
CA LEU A 489 -14.25 11.05 0.95
C LEU A 489 -14.36 12.53 1.33
N MET A 490 -13.21 13.18 1.53
CA MET A 490 -13.12 14.64 1.52
C MET A 490 -12.29 15.11 0.34
N ALA A 491 -12.81 16.08 -0.42
CA ALA A 491 -12.18 16.54 -1.65
C ALA A 491 -12.25 18.07 -1.82
N PHE A 492 -11.35 18.59 -2.64
CA PHE A 492 -11.29 19.96 -3.12
C PHE A 492 -11.04 19.95 -4.63
N GLY A 493 -12.11 19.71 -5.37
CA GLY A 493 -12.10 19.46 -6.81
C GLY A 493 -13.25 18.55 -7.24
N PRO A 494 -13.48 18.34 -8.55
CA PRO A 494 -14.53 17.46 -9.04
C PRO A 494 -14.40 16.03 -8.48
N VAL A 495 -15.53 15.42 -8.13
CA VAL A 495 -15.63 14.05 -7.63
C VAL A 495 -16.61 13.26 -8.49
N SER A 496 -16.24 12.03 -8.86
CA SER A 496 -17.07 11.14 -9.66
C SER A 496 -17.18 9.76 -9.01
N VAL A 497 -18.39 9.39 -8.58
CA VAL A 497 -18.71 8.12 -7.91
C VAL A 497 -19.82 7.43 -8.70
N VAL A 498 -19.48 6.38 -9.44
CA VAL A 498 -20.37 5.78 -10.45
C VAL A 498 -20.37 4.26 -10.39
N SER A 499 -21.54 3.64 -10.51
CA SER A 499 -21.68 2.18 -10.67
C SER A 499 -21.08 1.33 -9.55
N ASN A 500 -20.97 1.85 -8.32
CA ASN A 500 -20.44 1.07 -7.20
C ASN A 500 -21.54 0.35 -6.42
N GLN A 501 -21.13 -0.69 -5.69
CA GLN A 501 -21.90 -1.35 -4.66
C GLN A 501 -21.24 -1.07 -3.31
N PHE A 502 -21.92 -0.31 -2.45
CA PHE A 502 -21.44 0.07 -1.13
C PHE A 502 -22.30 -0.58 -0.05
N THR A 503 -21.70 -1.41 0.79
CA THR A 503 -22.36 -2.02 1.95
C THR A 503 -21.58 -1.70 3.21
N SER A 504 -22.26 -1.15 4.21
CA SER A 504 -21.74 -1.00 5.57
C SER A 504 -22.60 -1.84 6.51
N LEU A 505 -21.96 -2.67 7.35
CA LEU A 505 -22.62 -3.56 8.31
C LEU A 505 -22.69 -2.98 9.74
N GLY A 506 -22.18 -1.77 9.95
CA GLY A 506 -22.16 -1.15 11.27
C GLY A 506 -21.50 0.22 11.29
N THR A 507 -21.89 1.06 12.27
CA THR A 507 -21.46 2.45 12.37
C THR A 507 -20.22 2.61 13.24
N ASP A 508 -19.24 3.38 12.77
CA ASP A 508 -18.05 3.71 13.57
C ASP A 508 -18.34 4.78 14.63
N LYS A 509 -18.57 4.38 15.88
CA LYS A 509 -18.83 5.30 17.00
C LYS A 509 -17.60 6.12 17.43
N THR A 510 -16.40 5.82 16.91
CA THR A 510 -15.16 6.49 17.34
C THR A 510 -14.93 7.85 16.67
N THR A 511 -15.67 8.15 15.59
CA THR A 511 -15.57 9.39 14.82
C THR A 511 -16.87 10.21 14.90
N PRO A 512 -16.83 11.51 15.24
CA PRO A 512 -18.05 12.33 15.28
C PRO A 512 -18.79 12.44 13.94
N VAL A 513 -18.09 12.24 12.82
CA VAL A 513 -18.67 12.30 11.47
C VAL A 513 -19.66 11.15 11.22
N SER A 514 -19.54 10.04 11.95
CA SER A 514 -20.48 8.92 11.82
C SER A 514 -21.90 9.25 12.30
N LEU A 515 -22.05 10.32 13.09
CA LEU A 515 -23.37 10.87 13.42
C LEU A 515 -24.08 11.45 12.19
N LEU A 516 -23.34 11.88 11.16
CA LEU A 516 -23.93 12.45 9.94
C LEU A 516 -24.29 11.37 8.92
N ALA A 517 -23.43 10.36 8.76
CA ALA A 517 -23.62 9.25 7.84
C ALA A 517 -23.03 7.96 8.40
N SER A 518 -23.55 6.80 7.97
CA SER A 518 -23.00 5.50 8.37
C SER A 518 -22.42 4.68 7.22
N ALA A 519 -22.97 4.77 6.00
CA ALA A 519 -22.48 4.01 4.84
C ALA A 519 -21.56 4.85 3.95
N VAL A 520 -22.01 6.03 3.53
CA VAL A 520 -21.30 6.90 2.57
C VAL A 520 -21.22 8.33 3.10
N PHE A 521 -20.00 8.86 3.20
CA PHE A 521 -19.75 10.25 3.54
C PHE A 521 -18.90 10.92 2.46
N ILE A 522 -19.43 11.98 1.84
CA ILE A 522 -18.71 12.81 0.87
C ILE A 522 -18.83 14.28 1.25
N LEU A 523 -17.69 14.94 1.43
CA LEU A 523 -17.61 16.39 1.62
C LEU A 523 -16.67 17.01 0.58
N ASN A 524 -17.25 17.79 -0.35
CA ASN A 524 -16.50 18.52 -1.35
C ASN A 524 -16.46 20.02 -1.02
N LEU A 525 -15.26 20.52 -0.75
CA LEU A 525 -15.03 21.91 -0.40
C LEU A 525 -14.71 22.79 -1.62
N GLY A 526 -14.71 22.22 -2.84
CA GLY A 526 -14.52 22.99 -4.07
C GLY A 526 -15.65 24.00 -4.28
N VAL A 527 -15.31 25.20 -4.77
CA VAL A 527 -16.20 26.37 -4.73
C VAL A 527 -16.88 26.60 -6.07
N SER A 528 -18.19 26.85 -6.04
CA SER A 528 -18.97 27.23 -7.22
C SER A 528 -18.52 28.54 -7.85
N LYS A 529 -18.25 28.52 -9.16
CA LYS A 529 -17.90 29.72 -9.92
C LYS A 529 -19.09 30.64 -10.13
N ASP A 530 -20.29 30.07 -10.22
CA ASP A 530 -21.52 30.83 -10.36
C ASP A 530 -21.85 31.59 -9.06
N LEU A 531 -21.67 30.94 -7.91
CA LEU A 531 -21.86 31.59 -6.60
C LEU A 531 -20.84 32.71 -6.35
N LEU A 532 -19.57 32.49 -6.71
CA LEU A 532 -18.54 33.52 -6.64
C LEU A 532 -18.89 34.71 -7.54
N LEU A 533 -19.33 34.46 -8.77
CA LEU A 533 -19.76 35.51 -9.70
C LEU A 533 -20.94 36.33 -9.15
N LEU A 534 -21.96 35.68 -8.59
CA LEU A 534 -23.10 36.35 -7.96
C LEU A 534 -22.66 37.21 -6.76
N SER A 535 -21.76 36.69 -5.94
CA SER A 535 -21.21 37.41 -4.79
C SER A 535 -20.43 38.67 -5.23
N PHE A 536 -19.58 38.54 -6.25
CA PHE A 536 -18.85 39.69 -6.81
C PHE A 536 -19.77 40.72 -7.45
N LYS A 537 -20.82 40.29 -8.16
CA LYS A 537 -21.83 41.20 -8.74
C LYS A 537 -22.56 41.98 -7.65
N ASN A 538 -22.96 41.32 -6.55
CA ASN A 538 -23.66 41.97 -5.45
C ASN A 538 -22.74 42.92 -4.67
N MET A 539 -21.48 42.54 -4.42
CA MET A 539 -20.48 43.43 -3.82
C MET A 539 -20.25 44.68 -4.68
N GLY A 540 -20.08 44.51 -6.00
CA GLY A 540 -19.89 45.61 -6.94
C GLY A 540 -21.05 46.60 -6.96
N LYS A 541 -22.28 46.13 -6.74
CA LYS A 541 -23.48 46.98 -6.62
C LYS A 541 -23.57 47.70 -5.27
N ALA A 542 -23.10 47.08 -4.18
CA ALA A 542 -23.24 47.64 -2.83
C ALA A 542 -22.24 48.77 -2.52
N ALA A 543 -21.03 48.73 -3.09
CA ALA A 543 -19.98 49.73 -2.83
C ALA A 543 -19.04 49.94 -4.05
N PRO A 544 -19.50 50.63 -5.10
CA PRO A 544 -18.78 50.70 -6.38
C PRO A 544 -17.42 51.43 -6.28
N GLU A 545 -17.34 52.55 -5.57
CA GLU A 545 -16.09 53.34 -5.47
C GLU A 545 -15.02 52.66 -4.59
N ASP A 546 -15.42 52.05 -3.46
CA ASP A 546 -14.51 51.29 -2.60
C ASP A 546 -13.95 50.05 -3.30
N ASN A 547 -14.77 49.38 -4.10
CA ASN A 547 -14.34 48.22 -4.86
C ASN A 547 -13.41 48.61 -6.02
N LYS A 548 -13.64 49.73 -6.71
CA LYS A 548 -12.68 50.27 -7.70
C LYS A 548 -11.30 50.52 -7.06
N LYS A 549 -11.26 51.11 -5.87
CA LYS A 549 -10.03 51.36 -5.10
C LYS A 549 -9.35 50.07 -4.62
N LYS A 550 -10.11 49.03 -4.30
CA LYS A 550 -9.55 47.69 -4.01
C LYS A 550 -9.03 47.01 -5.28
N LEU A 551 -9.72 47.12 -6.41
CA LEU A 551 -9.29 46.54 -7.68
C LEU A 551 -8.03 47.21 -8.26
N SER A 552 -7.68 48.43 -7.88
CA SER A 552 -6.41 49.05 -8.26
C SER A 552 -5.21 48.54 -7.45
N ASN A 553 -5.45 47.82 -6.35
CA ASN A 553 -4.39 47.21 -5.55
C ASN A 553 -3.97 45.85 -6.15
N GLN A 554 -2.68 45.74 -6.50
CA GLN A 554 -2.10 44.55 -7.12
C GLN A 554 -2.26 43.27 -6.27
N SER A 555 -2.21 43.37 -4.94
CA SER A 555 -2.42 42.24 -4.03
C SER A 555 -3.88 41.76 -4.03
N ALA A 556 -4.83 42.69 -4.11
CA ALA A 556 -6.25 42.36 -4.22
C ALA A 556 -6.58 41.74 -5.59
N GLN A 557 -5.97 42.24 -6.67
CA GLN A 557 -6.07 41.61 -8.00
C GLN A 557 -5.55 40.18 -7.97
N LYS A 558 -4.36 39.94 -7.39
CA LYS A 558 -3.82 38.58 -7.22
C LYS A 558 -4.75 37.67 -6.43
N ALA A 559 -5.36 38.17 -5.35
CA ALA A 559 -6.33 37.42 -4.56
C ALA A 559 -7.61 37.09 -5.37
N LEU A 560 -8.17 38.05 -6.11
CA LEU A 560 -9.32 37.84 -6.99
C LEU A 560 -9.02 36.82 -8.10
N ILE A 561 -7.84 36.90 -8.70
CA ILE A 561 -7.37 35.93 -9.70
C ILE A 561 -7.23 34.54 -9.06
N ALA A 562 -6.65 34.43 -7.86
CA ALA A 562 -6.54 33.17 -7.13
C ALA A 562 -7.93 32.54 -6.86
N LEU A 563 -8.94 33.36 -6.51
CA LEU A 563 -10.33 32.89 -6.35
C LEU A 563 -10.93 32.31 -7.65
N GLN A 564 -10.57 32.88 -8.81
CA GLN A 564 -10.98 32.34 -10.11
C GLN A 564 -10.38 30.96 -10.38
N TYR A 565 -9.20 30.67 -9.85
CA TYR A 565 -8.51 29.39 -10.02
C TYR A 565 -8.79 28.34 -8.93
N LEU A 566 -9.60 28.67 -7.90
CA LEU A 566 -10.06 27.65 -6.95
C LEU A 566 -10.73 26.46 -7.70
N PRO A 567 -10.40 25.21 -7.39
CA PRO A 567 -11.12 24.05 -7.90
C PRO A 567 -12.64 24.17 -7.70
N ASN A 568 -13.41 23.75 -8.71
CA ASN A 568 -14.85 23.59 -8.57
C ASN A 568 -15.17 22.37 -7.71
N GLY A 569 -16.38 22.30 -7.16
CA GLY A 569 -16.78 21.27 -6.20
C GLY A 569 -17.77 20.25 -6.75
N LYS A 570 -17.86 20.09 -8.08
CA LYS A 570 -18.91 19.24 -8.67
C LYS A 570 -18.79 17.80 -8.18
N VAL A 571 -19.87 17.27 -7.60
CA VAL A 571 -19.98 15.88 -7.18
C VAL A 571 -20.99 15.18 -8.09
N MET A 572 -20.54 14.14 -8.78
CA MET A 572 -21.41 13.21 -9.50
C MET A 572 -21.48 11.89 -8.72
N PHE A 573 -22.68 11.54 -8.26
CA PHE A 573 -22.98 10.28 -7.58
C PHE A 573 -24.13 9.60 -8.34
N SER A 574 -23.79 8.65 -9.21
CA SER A 574 -24.74 8.09 -10.17
C SER A 574 -24.69 6.57 -10.25
N SER A 575 -25.85 5.93 -10.42
CA SER A 575 -25.93 4.49 -10.68
C SER A 575 -25.31 3.61 -9.59
N ASN A 576 -25.18 4.12 -8.36
CA ASN A 576 -24.65 3.36 -7.23
C ASN A 576 -25.77 2.60 -6.51
N GLN A 577 -25.40 1.49 -5.90
CA GLN A 577 -26.22 0.73 -4.97
C GLN A 577 -25.59 0.87 -3.58
N THR A 578 -26.31 1.46 -2.64
CA THR A 578 -25.84 1.65 -1.27
C THR A 578 -26.76 0.89 -0.31
N THR A 579 -26.20 0.02 0.51
CA THR A 579 -26.90 -0.69 1.58
C THR A 579 -26.26 -0.35 2.91
N LEU A 580 -27.03 0.22 3.82
CA LEU A 580 -26.69 0.26 5.24
C LEU A 580 -27.42 -0.90 5.91
N ASP A 581 -26.67 -1.93 6.28
CA ASP A 581 -27.21 -3.11 6.96
C ASP A 581 -26.90 -3.01 8.45
N MET A 582 -27.94 -2.75 9.23
CA MET A 582 -27.86 -2.57 10.68
C MET A 582 -28.45 -3.75 11.43
N ARG A 583 -28.60 -4.94 10.80
CA ARG A 583 -29.13 -6.14 11.44
C ARG A 583 -28.12 -6.79 12.40
N SER A 584 -27.55 -5.99 13.30
CA SER A 584 -26.58 -6.34 14.33
C SER A 584 -27.18 -6.03 15.71
N PRO A 585 -26.83 -6.78 16.78
CA PRO A 585 -27.35 -6.52 18.12
C PRO A 585 -26.88 -5.18 18.74
N LEU A 586 -26.01 -4.43 18.08
CA LEU A 586 -25.56 -3.11 18.55
C LEU A 586 -26.63 -2.03 18.33
N LYS A 587 -26.77 -1.08 19.25
CA LYS A 587 -27.56 0.13 18.98
C LYS A 587 -26.77 1.07 18.09
N ASN A 588 -27.34 1.45 16.95
CA ASN A 588 -26.74 2.42 16.07
C ASN A 588 -27.63 3.67 15.93
N LEU A 589 -26.96 4.82 15.99
CA LEU A 589 -27.57 6.13 15.81
C LEU A 589 -26.84 6.84 14.68
N GLY A 590 -27.58 7.15 13.62
CA GLY A 590 -27.09 7.96 12.51
C GLY A 590 -28.15 8.96 12.08
N LEU A 591 -27.74 10.18 11.75
CA LEU A 591 -28.62 11.10 11.04
C LEU A 591 -29.02 10.51 9.70
N SER A 592 -28.07 9.88 8.99
CA SER A 592 -28.35 9.26 7.71
C SER A 592 -27.52 8.04 7.34
N SER A 593 -27.95 7.33 6.30
CA SER A 593 -27.11 6.31 5.64
C SER A 593 -26.05 6.99 4.77
N GLN A 594 -26.46 8.00 4.01
CA GLN A 594 -25.61 8.72 3.06
C GLN A 594 -25.66 10.22 3.30
N PHE A 595 -24.49 10.84 3.47
CA PHE A 595 -24.35 12.30 3.55
C PHE A 595 -23.39 12.79 2.47
N ILE A 596 -23.92 13.59 1.53
CA ILE A 596 -23.16 14.13 0.40
C ILE A 596 -23.33 15.66 0.37
N ALA A 597 -22.23 16.38 0.56
CA ALA A 597 -22.22 17.82 0.58
C ALA A 597 -21.17 18.41 -0.36
N SER A 598 -21.52 19.53 -1.01
CA SER A 598 -20.61 20.34 -1.82
C SER A 598 -20.84 21.84 -1.66
N LEU A 599 -19.79 22.64 -1.82
CA LEU A 599 -19.91 24.11 -2.02
C LEU A 599 -20.14 24.48 -3.51
N ASP A 600 -20.53 23.51 -4.33
CA ASP A 600 -20.90 23.64 -5.75
C ASP A 600 -22.11 22.76 -6.11
N ASP A 601 -22.02 21.91 -7.14
CA ASP A 601 -23.12 21.04 -7.59
C ASP A 601 -23.05 19.64 -6.95
N VAL A 602 -24.20 19.12 -6.54
CA VAL A 602 -24.39 17.70 -6.21
C VAL A 602 -25.42 17.08 -7.15
N ALA A 603 -24.94 16.14 -7.97
CA ALA A 603 -25.77 15.31 -8.83
C ALA A 603 -25.92 13.91 -8.22
N PHE A 604 -27.12 13.52 -7.84
CA PHE A 604 -27.48 12.25 -7.22
C PHE A 604 -28.55 11.55 -8.07
N ASN A 605 -28.13 10.76 -9.06
CA ASN A 605 -29.03 10.25 -10.09
C ASN A 605 -29.01 8.73 -10.22
N THR A 606 -30.18 8.12 -10.44
CA THR A 606 -30.30 6.69 -10.78
C THR A 606 -29.68 5.77 -9.72
N ASN A 607 -29.66 6.19 -8.45
CA ASN A 607 -29.12 5.39 -7.36
C ASN A 607 -30.20 4.53 -6.71
N GLN A 608 -29.77 3.41 -6.12
CA GLN A 608 -30.59 2.60 -5.24
C GLN A 608 -30.00 2.66 -3.84
N SER A 609 -30.79 3.10 -2.86
CA SER A 609 -30.35 3.21 -1.47
C SER A 609 -31.26 2.39 -0.57
N GLU A 610 -30.68 1.46 0.18
CA GLU A 610 -31.36 0.62 1.14
C GLU A 610 -30.85 0.87 2.57
N CYS A 611 -31.77 1.14 3.49
CA CYS A 611 -31.52 1.02 4.93
C CYS A 611 -32.17 -0.27 5.40
N ALA A 612 -31.37 -1.33 5.57
CA ALA A 612 -31.82 -2.62 6.05
C ALA A 612 -31.61 -2.69 7.57
N GLY A 613 -32.66 -2.40 8.35
CA GLY A 613 -32.68 -2.53 9.81
C GLY A 613 -34.11 -2.50 10.31
N LEU A 614 -34.40 -3.10 11.46
CA LEU A 614 -35.70 -2.96 12.14
C LEU A 614 -35.60 -3.38 13.60
N LEU A 615 -35.25 -4.65 13.79
CA LEU A 615 -35.31 -5.37 15.05
C LEU A 615 -34.24 -6.44 14.98
N ALA A 616 -33.12 -6.25 15.69
CA ALA A 616 -32.24 -7.37 16.02
C ALA A 616 -32.75 -7.96 17.34
N ALA A 617 -33.24 -9.20 17.28
CA ALA A 617 -33.65 -9.97 18.45
C ALA A 617 -32.65 -11.10 18.67
N GLU A 618 -31.53 -10.80 19.32
CA GLU A 618 -30.58 -11.81 19.78
C GLU A 618 -30.56 -11.87 21.31
N LYS A 619 -30.59 -13.08 21.86
CA LYS A 619 -30.35 -13.40 23.29
C LYS A 619 -31.09 -12.50 24.31
N LYS A 620 -32.38 -12.24 24.10
CA LYS A 620 -33.32 -11.50 24.99
C LYS A 620 -33.22 -9.97 24.97
N ALA A 621 -32.43 -9.35 24.09
CA ALA A 621 -32.45 -7.90 23.87
C ALA A 621 -33.11 -7.59 22.52
N ILE A 622 -34.05 -6.63 22.50
CA ILE A 622 -34.58 -6.03 21.29
C ILE A 622 -33.88 -4.67 21.15
N THR A 623 -33.10 -4.49 20.09
CA THR A 623 -32.51 -3.19 19.75
C THR A 623 -33.23 -2.56 18.57
N PHE A 624 -33.33 -1.23 18.61
CA PHE A 624 -33.85 -0.41 17.52
C PHE A 624 -32.73 0.51 17.04
N ASP A 625 -32.45 0.47 15.75
CA ASP A 625 -31.54 1.42 15.10
C ASP A 625 -32.32 2.65 14.63
N PHE A 626 -31.74 3.82 14.90
CA PHE A 626 -32.31 5.10 14.48
C PHE A 626 -31.46 5.68 13.36
N VAL A 627 -32.03 5.67 12.15
CA VAL A 627 -31.49 6.36 10.96
C VAL A 627 -32.54 7.37 10.52
N LEU A 628 -32.40 8.64 10.93
CA LEU A 628 -33.48 9.64 10.76
C LEU A 628 -33.86 9.89 9.29
N VAL A 629 -32.87 9.94 8.41
CA VAL A 629 -33.05 10.18 6.98
C VAL A 629 -32.21 9.18 6.20
N ASN A 630 -32.73 8.56 5.15
CA ASN A 630 -31.88 7.65 4.36
C ASN A 630 -30.72 8.40 3.67
N THR A 631 -31.03 9.45 2.90
CA THR A 631 -30.01 10.24 2.18
C THR A 631 -30.13 11.74 2.47
N VAL A 632 -29.00 12.38 2.77
CA VAL A 632 -28.87 13.84 2.97
C VAL A 632 -27.97 14.43 1.88
N LEU A 633 -28.49 15.43 1.17
CA LEU A 633 -27.79 16.15 0.10
C LEU A 633 -27.69 17.64 0.39
N PHE A 634 -26.50 18.21 0.23
CA PHE A 634 -26.27 19.66 0.37
C PHE A 634 -25.42 20.20 -0.79
N GLY A 635 -25.89 21.25 -1.46
CA GLY A 635 -25.16 21.87 -2.56
C GLY A 635 -25.60 23.30 -2.82
N VAL A 636 -24.83 24.05 -3.60
CA VAL A 636 -25.33 25.29 -4.22
C VAL A 636 -26.43 24.92 -5.22
N THR A 637 -26.16 23.89 -6.03
CA THR A 637 -27.17 23.23 -6.86
C THR A 637 -27.26 21.76 -6.48
N VAL A 638 -28.48 21.23 -6.39
CA VAL A 638 -28.74 19.82 -6.09
C VAL A 638 -29.69 19.26 -7.13
N ARG A 639 -29.36 18.08 -7.67
CA ARG A 639 -30.19 17.32 -8.62
C ARG A 639 -30.31 15.90 -8.10
N SER A 640 -31.50 15.52 -7.65
CA SER A 640 -31.80 14.17 -7.16
C SER A 640 -32.86 13.54 -8.06
N ASN A 641 -32.43 12.75 -9.06
CA ASN A 641 -33.33 12.23 -10.08
C ASN A 641 -33.33 10.71 -10.20
N ASP A 642 -34.51 10.14 -10.46
CA ASP A 642 -34.70 8.74 -10.84
C ASP A 642 -34.11 7.72 -9.84
N ASN A 643 -34.11 8.06 -8.54
CA ASN A 643 -33.57 7.20 -7.50
C ASN A 643 -34.64 6.30 -6.87
N ARG A 644 -34.20 5.13 -6.35
CA ARG A 644 -35.00 4.25 -5.50
C ARG A 644 -34.49 4.32 -4.06
N PHE A 645 -35.33 4.78 -3.14
CA PHE A 645 -35.02 4.82 -1.70
C PHE A 645 -35.86 3.79 -0.91
N SER A 646 -35.24 2.69 -0.53
CA SER A 646 -35.83 1.64 0.29
C SER A 646 -35.41 1.82 1.75
N ASP A 647 -36.28 2.35 2.59
CA ASP A 647 -35.92 2.60 4.00
C ASP A 647 -36.04 1.36 4.90
N GLY A 648 -36.38 0.22 4.29
CA GLY A 648 -36.64 -1.04 4.98
C GLY A 648 -37.76 -0.87 5.99
N VAL A 649 -37.64 -1.55 7.13
CA VAL A 649 -38.49 -1.30 8.29
C VAL A 649 -37.69 -0.54 9.36
N THR A 650 -36.70 0.25 8.93
CA THR A 650 -35.89 1.07 9.84
C THR A 650 -36.76 2.22 10.36
N LEU A 651 -36.48 2.78 11.55
CA LEU A 651 -37.15 3.99 12.06
C LEU A 651 -36.68 5.25 11.32
N THR A 652 -36.78 5.24 9.99
CA THR A 652 -36.42 6.33 9.10
C THR A 652 -37.63 7.21 8.85
N LEU A 653 -37.50 8.51 9.13
CA LEU A 653 -38.60 9.46 9.00
C LEU A 653 -38.75 9.98 7.55
N PHE A 654 -37.64 10.09 6.82
CA PHE A 654 -37.62 10.63 5.47
C PHE A 654 -36.63 9.85 4.59
N SER A 655 -37.01 9.58 3.35
CA SER A 655 -36.10 8.92 2.40
C SER A 655 -35.01 9.87 1.88
N LEU A 656 -35.32 11.17 1.78
CA LEU A 656 -34.40 12.18 1.28
C LEU A 656 -34.57 13.48 2.06
N ALA A 657 -33.46 14.11 2.42
CA ALA A 657 -33.41 15.53 2.79
C ALA A 657 -32.37 16.22 1.91
N SER A 658 -32.81 17.18 1.10
CA SER A 658 -31.95 17.91 0.16
C SER A 658 -32.07 19.42 0.36
N PHE A 659 -30.93 20.10 0.31
CA PHE A 659 -30.85 21.55 0.41
C PHE A 659 -29.95 22.12 -0.68
N GLY A 660 -30.46 23.09 -1.43
CA GLY A 660 -29.61 23.94 -2.27
C GLY A 660 -30.29 25.20 -2.76
N PHE A 661 -29.53 26.14 -3.30
CA PHE A 661 -30.10 27.38 -3.85
C PHE A 661 -31.02 27.07 -5.04
N MET A 662 -30.60 26.16 -5.92
CA MET A 662 -31.44 25.49 -6.90
C MET A 662 -31.49 24.01 -6.58
N ASN A 663 -32.67 23.47 -6.30
CA ASN A 663 -32.83 22.09 -5.86
C ASN A 663 -33.92 21.37 -6.69
N THR A 664 -33.54 20.30 -7.37
CA THR A 664 -34.43 19.48 -8.20
C THR A 664 -34.52 18.09 -7.60
N ALA A 665 -35.74 17.61 -7.36
CA ALA A 665 -36.04 16.24 -6.97
C ALA A 665 -37.14 15.68 -7.88
N THR A 666 -36.77 14.84 -8.85
CA THR A 666 -37.72 14.36 -9.88
C THR A 666 -37.61 12.87 -10.20
N GLY A 667 -38.74 12.21 -10.47
CA GLY A 667 -38.76 10.81 -10.91
C GLY A 667 -38.37 9.78 -9.83
N ASN A 668 -38.28 10.18 -8.57
CA ASN A 668 -37.84 9.29 -7.49
C ASN A 668 -38.96 8.37 -7.00
N GLN A 669 -38.59 7.17 -6.53
CA GLN A 669 -39.47 6.22 -5.88
C GLN A 669 -38.99 5.95 -4.46
N SER A 670 -39.76 6.33 -3.45
CA SER A 670 -39.32 6.30 -2.05
C SER A 670 -40.30 5.60 -1.12
N THR A 671 -39.78 5.05 -0.02
CA THR A 671 -40.62 4.51 1.06
C THR A 671 -41.29 5.66 1.82
N HIS A 672 -40.50 6.61 2.35
CA HIS A 672 -41.01 7.77 3.07
C HIS A 672 -40.88 9.07 2.26
N CYS A 673 -41.40 10.14 2.83
CA CYS A 673 -41.44 11.46 2.22
C CYS A 673 -40.06 12.04 1.92
N LEU A 674 -40.00 12.91 0.91
CA LEU A 674 -38.82 13.66 0.50
C LEU A 674 -38.91 15.10 1.01
N ILE A 675 -37.87 15.59 1.67
CA ILE A 675 -37.70 16.99 2.05
C ILE A 675 -36.81 17.66 1.01
N THR A 676 -37.38 18.57 0.22
CA THR A 676 -36.63 19.34 -0.78
C THR A 676 -36.73 20.84 -0.48
N LEU A 677 -35.63 21.40 0.01
CA LEU A 677 -35.51 22.80 0.39
C LEU A 677 -34.63 23.57 -0.59
N GLY A 678 -35.01 24.80 -0.89
CA GLY A 678 -34.22 25.69 -1.73
C GLY A 678 -34.93 26.99 -2.08
N VAL A 679 -34.17 27.97 -2.57
CA VAL A 679 -34.73 29.26 -3.04
C VAL A 679 -35.52 29.06 -4.32
N LYS A 680 -34.99 28.25 -5.24
CA LYS A 680 -35.70 27.73 -6.40
C LYS A 680 -35.75 26.22 -6.30
N LYS A 681 -36.95 25.64 -6.31
CA LYS A 681 -37.11 24.19 -6.24
C LYS A 681 -38.05 23.66 -7.32
N ALA A 682 -37.77 22.44 -7.79
CA ALA A 682 -38.63 21.66 -8.67
C ALA A 682 -38.79 20.27 -8.06
N VAL A 683 -40.01 19.91 -7.66
CA VAL A 683 -40.35 18.65 -6.98
C VAL A 683 -41.51 18.01 -7.71
N ASN A 684 -41.21 17.16 -8.68
CA ASN A 684 -42.21 16.65 -9.63
C ASN A 684 -42.07 15.14 -9.83
N SER A 685 -43.18 14.46 -10.14
CA SER A 685 -43.18 13.04 -10.57
C SER A 685 -42.47 12.08 -9.60
N ASN A 686 -42.52 12.35 -8.29
CA ASN A 686 -42.01 11.43 -7.27
C ASN A 686 -43.16 10.56 -6.74
N LEU A 687 -42.89 9.27 -6.55
CA LEU A 687 -43.83 8.31 -5.96
C LEU A 687 -43.36 7.94 -4.56
N VAL A 688 -44.26 8.01 -3.58
CA VAL A 688 -43.98 7.74 -2.16
C VAL A 688 -44.95 6.67 -1.66
N PHE A 689 -44.43 5.62 -1.03
CA PHE A 689 -45.27 4.56 -0.46
C PHE A 689 -46.00 4.99 0.83
N ASP A 690 -45.28 5.53 1.81
CA ASP A 690 -45.80 6.08 3.05
C ASP A 690 -45.71 7.61 3.01
N ASN A 691 -46.88 8.25 2.88
CA ASN A 691 -47.01 9.69 2.74
C ASN A 691 -47.43 10.40 4.05
N THR A 692 -47.43 9.72 5.19
CA THR A 692 -47.93 10.25 6.48
C THR A 692 -47.26 11.56 6.92
N LEU A 693 -45.95 11.72 6.66
CA LEU A 693 -45.17 12.91 7.04
C LEU A 693 -45.01 13.93 5.91
N CYS A 694 -45.69 13.75 4.78
CA CYS A 694 -45.51 14.58 3.59
C CYS A 694 -46.27 15.89 3.77
N LYS A 695 -45.55 17.02 3.81
CA LYS A 695 -46.14 18.35 3.98
C LYS A 695 -46.99 18.80 2.78
N ASP A 696 -46.84 18.16 1.62
CA ASP A 696 -47.41 18.60 0.34
C ASP A 696 -48.64 17.79 -0.13
N VAL A 697 -49.18 16.86 0.70
CA VAL A 697 -50.44 16.17 0.39
C VAL A 697 -51.60 16.94 1.02
N LYS A 698 -52.01 18.05 0.39
CA LYS A 698 -53.42 18.48 0.50
C LYS A 698 -54.17 17.72 -0.59
N GLY A 699 -55.14 16.91 -0.15
CA GLY A 699 -55.88 15.94 -0.98
C GLY A 699 -56.70 16.54 -2.11
#